data_AF-A0A843AQ85-F1
#
_entry.id   AF-A0A843AQ85-F1
#
_cell.length_a   1.000
_cell.length_b   1.000
_cell.length_c   1.000
_cell.angle_alpha   90.00
_cell.angle_beta   90.00
_cell.angle_gamma   90.00
#
_symmetry.space_group_name_H-M   'P 1'
#
loop_
_entity.id
_entity.type
_entity.pdbx_description
1 polymer ?
#
loop_
_entity_poly.entity_id
_entity_poly.type
_entity_poly.pdbx_seq_one_letter_code
_entity_poly.pdbx_strand_id
1 'polypeptide(L)'
;VNQATFLQLLTQTTIKINNSDTTTTALINIKQPPTGTETVTPGTLTQNEYLNLAHNILTYINTNQQAPATMSTVFGNINFKSLLYLYTRALSMQKTYGTLPTFLAVRPWSNIPITDTNKNTITTQDITQTAIEVKNFVNYYKYLPDYITINGIVVNQATLLQLLTQTTTKINNQDNTPLTLQNIKQPTTGTETVTPGTLTQNEYIQLAQNIQNYINTNQQAPATMSTVFGNIKFQSLLYLYTRALSMQKTYGTLPTFLAVRPWSNIPITDTNKNTITTQDIINTAIEVKNFVNYYKYLPDYITINGIVVNQATFLQLLTTTTTKINNQDNTPLTLQNIKQPGTGTETVTPGTLTQNEYIQLAQNIQNYINTNNGQAPATMSSTLGDVKFESLLYMYCRILSNCKDNGGILPELVTVRPWSSSNIPVRDEFFTIQQITKTAIEVKNFLEGNKYLPEYITVNGVVMNQSQFIYLLVTATSHSNAGDNSLITLLNANKPVSGTETITGGNLLHDEYIKIANDVKAYIEANKKAPSLTSTSLGNMNYQSLLYMYCRILNQYNSNGNLPVAVNMKPWSTANIPIPDKASFTITEIAQSAADVKKFVDTNGYLPEWITVGGVYLNQTQFLHLLTAATLLINSGQGGSVISVDAVLPSGVVNDGLTEGTLSKDSYVLLAQQIKNYIEQNKKGPNSMTTTLGTASFKSLIYMYSRILQQYKLHQTIPTTIILKNWTTPIYDDHFTHQEIINTAAEVRTFVIGNGYLPEYITINGVVVNQAQFLQLLVTTTLKINNNDNTAIYLQNGVVPNSDSNIIAVGTLVLSKYIELASNINTYFLNNNQNGPSKMSSSVGEINFLTLFNTYCRILSSYKTNSVLPESLILYKPVYITSDNIYDSATDISRMNTLVSILRTAGVDAWGFGIGPDMQNAVLRNSSVQQGALVVDVYGGACAGTIYAMIGSYYQGIKGAREVYSIWISPPAWDITNLPTKATNGGANFLPRAHDDTFSKYLPDWGYDYYGNPRDGLNNPDLFLNSHGFNFLVTSGNLQYMADHILYEAKT
;
A
#
# COMPACT_ATOMS: atom_id res chain seq x y z
N VAL A 1 -43.08 1.43 -89.30
CA VAL A 1 -42.06 0.45 -89.75
C VAL A 1 -42.16 -0.81 -88.90
N ASN A 2 -41.82 -2.00 -89.43
CA ASN A 2 -41.73 -3.20 -88.60
C ASN A 2 -40.47 -3.14 -87.69
N GLN A 3 -40.36 -4.01 -86.68
CA GLN A 3 -39.24 -3.99 -85.72
C GLN A 3 -37.87 -4.18 -86.40
N ALA A 4 -37.78 -5.02 -87.42
CA ALA A 4 -36.53 -5.29 -88.14
C ALA A 4 -36.02 -4.06 -88.91
N THR A 5 -36.93 -3.36 -89.59
CA THR A 5 -36.67 -2.08 -90.24
C THR A 5 -36.29 -1.02 -89.21
N PHE A 6 -36.92 -1.03 -88.03
CA PHE A 6 -36.58 -0.11 -86.96
C PHE A 6 -35.16 -0.33 -86.42
N LEU A 7 -34.72 -1.59 -86.22
CA LEU A 7 -33.34 -1.89 -85.82
C LEU A 7 -32.31 -1.35 -86.82
N GLN A 8 -32.56 -1.50 -88.13
CA GLN A 8 -31.71 -0.94 -89.18
C GLN A 8 -31.61 0.59 -89.09
N LEU A 9 -32.74 1.27 -88.88
CA LEU A 9 -32.75 2.72 -88.72
C LEU A 9 -31.98 3.17 -87.47
N LEU A 10 -32.13 2.47 -86.34
CA LEU A 10 -31.45 2.78 -85.10
C LEU A 10 -29.92 2.64 -85.25
N THR A 11 -29.43 1.55 -85.84
CA THR A 11 -27.99 1.33 -86.03
C THR A 11 -27.38 2.28 -87.05
N GLN A 12 -28.06 2.53 -88.18
CA GLN A 12 -27.64 3.51 -89.19
C GLN A 12 -27.56 4.92 -88.61
N THR A 13 -28.58 5.32 -87.83
CA THR A 13 -28.61 6.64 -87.19
C THR A 13 -27.47 6.77 -86.17
N THR A 14 -27.19 5.72 -85.39
CA THR A 14 -26.08 5.71 -84.43
C THR A 14 -24.73 5.94 -85.13
N ILE A 15 -24.47 5.28 -86.27
CA ILE A 15 -23.23 5.48 -87.03
C ILE A 15 -23.16 6.87 -87.67
N LYS A 16 -24.27 7.34 -88.24
CA LYS A 16 -24.34 8.68 -88.84
C LYS A 16 -24.03 9.77 -87.82
N ILE A 17 -24.60 9.67 -86.62
CA ILE A 17 -24.30 10.61 -85.52
C ILE A 17 -22.80 10.57 -85.17
N ASN A 18 -22.21 9.38 -85.05
CA ASN A 18 -20.76 9.26 -84.79
C ASN A 18 -19.91 9.95 -85.86
N ASN A 19 -20.33 9.85 -87.12
CA ASN A 19 -19.61 10.42 -88.27
C ASN A 19 -20.03 11.86 -88.58
N SER A 20 -20.90 12.48 -87.77
CA SER A 20 -21.50 13.80 -88.03
C SER A 20 -22.23 13.90 -89.40
N ASP A 21 -22.76 12.79 -89.90
CA ASP A 21 -23.52 12.71 -91.14
C ASP A 21 -25.00 13.10 -90.92
N THR A 22 -25.43 14.17 -91.58
CA THR A 22 -26.80 14.74 -91.46
C THR A 22 -27.73 14.33 -92.60
N THR A 23 -27.28 13.49 -93.53
CA THR A 23 -28.09 13.06 -94.68
C THR A 23 -29.28 12.20 -94.25
N THR A 24 -30.39 12.27 -95.01
CA THR A 24 -31.58 11.45 -94.74
C THR A 24 -31.28 9.95 -94.89
N THR A 25 -31.88 9.11 -94.04
CA THR A 25 -31.77 7.65 -94.14
C THR A 25 -32.97 7.10 -94.92
N ALA A 26 -32.71 6.38 -96.00
CA ALA A 26 -33.76 5.77 -96.82
C ALA A 26 -34.50 4.67 -96.05
N LEU A 27 -35.82 4.63 -96.20
CA LEU A 27 -36.66 3.61 -95.60
C LEU A 27 -36.70 2.36 -96.48
N ILE A 28 -36.17 1.24 -95.98
CA ILE A 28 -36.14 -0.06 -96.67
C ILE A 28 -36.94 -1.09 -95.87
N ASN A 29 -37.63 -2.01 -96.56
CA ASN A 29 -38.46 -3.02 -95.92
C ASN A 29 -37.62 -4.26 -95.54
N ILE A 30 -37.33 -4.45 -94.26
CA ILE A 30 -36.49 -5.56 -93.77
C ILE A 30 -37.36 -6.70 -93.19
N LYS A 31 -37.03 -7.95 -93.56
CA LYS A 31 -37.71 -9.14 -93.00
C LYS A 31 -37.38 -9.34 -91.51
N GLN A 32 -38.36 -9.81 -90.73
CA GLN A 32 -38.17 -10.19 -89.33
C GLN A 32 -37.14 -11.31 -89.19
N PRO A 33 -36.37 -11.37 -88.09
CA PRO A 33 -35.34 -12.38 -87.90
C PRO A 33 -35.94 -13.77 -87.67
N PRO A 34 -35.18 -14.85 -87.93
CA PRO A 34 -35.53 -16.18 -87.43
C PRO A 34 -35.35 -16.29 -85.90
N THR A 35 -35.74 -17.43 -85.30
CA THR A 35 -35.52 -17.69 -83.88
C THR A 35 -34.03 -17.83 -83.56
N GLY A 36 -33.56 -17.13 -82.53
CA GLY A 36 -32.17 -17.20 -82.06
C GLY A 36 -32.08 -17.35 -80.54
N THR A 37 -31.05 -18.06 -80.07
CA THR A 37 -30.78 -18.28 -78.64
C THR A 37 -29.83 -17.20 -78.13
N GLU A 38 -30.27 -16.45 -77.12
CA GLU A 38 -29.45 -15.44 -76.46
C GLU A 38 -28.48 -16.11 -75.49
N THR A 39 -27.19 -15.77 -75.60
CA THR A 39 -26.14 -16.24 -74.68
C THR A 39 -25.38 -15.08 -74.04
N VAL A 40 -25.85 -13.84 -74.22
CA VAL A 40 -25.20 -12.65 -73.69
C VAL A 40 -25.18 -12.66 -72.15
N THR A 41 -24.03 -12.33 -71.58
CA THR A 41 -23.84 -12.07 -70.16
C THR A 41 -23.81 -10.55 -69.89
N PRO A 42 -24.28 -10.08 -68.72
CA PRO A 42 -24.17 -8.66 -68.38
C PRO A 42 -22.75 -8.10 -68.49
N GLY A 43 -22.63 -6.95 -69.16
CA GLY A 43 -21.36 -6.26 -69.39
C GLY A 43 -21.56 -4.86 -69.96
N THR A 44 -20.47 -4.20 -70.34
CA THR A 44 -20.51 -2.85 -70.93
C THR A 44 -19.68 -2.80 -72.19
N LEU A 45 -20.30 -2.38 -73.29
CA LEU A 45 -19.60 -2.07 -74.54
C LEU A 45 -19.07 -0.65 -74.47
N THR A 46 -17.80 -0.47 -74.82
CA THR A 46 -17.23 0.84 -75.13
C THR A 46 -17.86 1.42 -76.41
N GLN A 47 -17.72 2.72 -76.60
CA GLN A 47 -18.18 3.41 -77.80
C GLN A 47 -17.73 2.74 -79.10
N ASN A 48 -16.44 2.39 -79.19
CA ASN A 48 -15.91 1.70 -80.35
C ASN A 48 -16.56 0.31 -80.55
N GLU A 49 -16.78 -0.45 -79.49
CA GLU A 49 -17.35 -1.79 -79.58
C GLU A 49 -18.81 -1.78 -80.04
N TYR A 50 -19.67 -0.90 -79.50
CA TYR A 50 -21.07 -0.85 -79.97
C TYR A 50 -21.21 -0.18 -81.33
N LEU A 51 -20.30 0.69 -81.74
CA LEU A 51 -20.27 1.22 -83.11
C LEU A 51 -19.85 0.14 -84.10
N ASN A 52 -18.85 -0.68 -83.78
CA ASN A 52 -18.47 -1.82 -84.60
C ASN A 52 -19.60 -2.85 -84.71
N LEU A 53 -20.30 -3.11 -83.59
CA LEU A 53 -21.50 -3.95 -83.60
C LEU A 53 -22.60 -3.37 -84.52
N ALA A 54 -22.77 -2.03 -84.55
CA ALA A 54 -23.76 -1.37 -85.40
C ALA A 54 -23.43 -1.59 -86.88
N HIS A 55 -22.15 -1.46 -87.24
CA HIS A 55 -21.67 -1.74 -88.59
C HIS A 55 -21.93 -3.21 -88.96
N ASN A 56 -21.62 -4.14 -88.07
CA ASN A 56 -21.84 -5.57 -88.31
C ASN A 56 -23.32 -5.91 -88.53
N ILE A 57 -24.23 -5.28 -87.78
CA ILE A 57 -25.68 -5.43 -87.97
C ILE A 57 -26.10 -4.92 -89.34
N LEU A 58 -25.63 -3.74 -89.74
CA LEU A 58 -25.97 -3.17 -91.05
C LEU A 58 -25.41 -4.00 -92.20
N THR A 59 -24.17 -4.47 -92.11
CA THR A 59 -23.57 -5.37 -93.09
C THR A 59 -24.41 -6.64 -93.24
N TYR A 60 -24.84 -7.24 -92.12
CA TYR A 60 -25.72 -8.40 -92.13
C TYR A 60 -27.06 -8.10 -92.82
N ILE A 61 -27.72 -6.99 -92.46
CA ILE A 61 -29.02 -6.60 -93.01
C ILE A 61 -28.90 -6.30 -94.51
N ASN A 62 -27.88 -5.57 -94.94
CA ASN A 62 -27.67 -5.24 -96.36
C ASN A 62 -27.42 -6.49 -97.20
N THR A 63 -26.74 -7.49 -96.64
CA THR A 63 -26.46 -8.76 -97.32
C THR A 63 -27.69 -9.65 -97.42
N ASN A 64 -28.46 -9.77 -96.34
CA ASN A 64 -29.52 -10.78 -96.22
C ASN A 64 -30.94 -10.22 -96.41
N GLN A 65 -31.10 -8.90 -96.46
CA GLN A 65 -32.39 -8.19 -96.45
C GLN A 65 -33.33 -8.63 -95.29
N GLN A 66 -32.72 -9.08 -94.19
CA GLN A 66 -33.37 -9.64 -93.00
C GLN A 66 -32.58 -9.22 -91.75
N ALA A 67 -33.27 -8.95 -90.64
CA ALA A 67 -32.60 -8.66 -89.38
C ALA A 67 -31.90 -9.92 -88.81
N PRO A 68 -30.76 -9.76 -88.11
CA PRO A 68 -30.07 -10.88 -87.49
C PRO A 68 -30.88 -11.43 -86.31
N ALA A 69 -30.93 -12.77 -86.18
CA ALA A 69 -31.49 -13.43 -85.00
C ALA A 69 -30.65 -13.16 -83.75
N THR A 70 -29.33 -13.17 -83.91
CA THR A 70 -28.35 -12.81 -82.89
C THR A 70 -27.12 -12.17 -83.50
N MET A 71 -26.40 -11.36 -82.73
CA MET A 71 -25.06 -10.86 -83.07
C MET A 71 -24.06 -11.23 -81.98
N SER A 72 -22.91 -11.75 -82.37
CA SER A 72 -21.85 -12.14 -81.44
C SER A 72 -21.08 -10.93 -80.93
N THR A 73 -20.81 -10.92 -79.63
CA THR A 73 -19.97 -9.93 -78.94
C THR A 73 -19.04 -10.63 -77.96
N VAL A 74 -18.13 -9.86 -77.33
CA VAL A 74 -17.28 -10.34 -76.23
C VAL A 74 -18.07 -10.88 -75.03
N PHE A 75 -19.35 -10.52 -74.91
CA PHE A 75 -20.22 -10.97 -73.82
C PHE A 75 -21.13 -12.15 -74.20
N GLY A 76 -21.07 -12.63 -75.45
CA GLY A 76 -21.94 -13.67 -76.00
C GLY A 76 -22.84 -13.17 -77.13
N ASN A 77 -23.80 -13.99 -77.53
CA ASN A 77 -24.73 -13.68 -78.63
C ASN A 77 -25.89 -12.85 -78.10
N ILE A 78 -25.98 -11.59 -78.53
CA ILE A 78 -27.09 -10.68 -78.22
C ILE A 78 -28.22 -10.98 -79.20
N ASN A 79 -29.44 -11.25 -78.69
CA ASN A 79 -30.57 -11.51 -79.59
C ASN A 79 -31.16 -10.22 -80.17
N PHE A 80 -32.03 -10.39 -81.17
CA PHE A 80 -32.72 -9.29 -81.83
C PHE A 80 -33.40 -8.27 -80.90
N LYS A 81 -34.12 -8.73 -79.87
CA LYS A 81 -34.86 -7.82 -78.97
C LYS A 81 -33.90 -6.97 -78.14
N SER A 82 -32.83 -7.58 -77.63
CA SER A 82 -31.78 -6.90 -76.89
C SER A 82 -31.00 -5.92 -77.76
N LEU A 83 -30.72 -6.24 -79.04
CA LEU A 83 -30.11 -5.31 -79.99
C LEU A 83 -31.00 -4.09 -80.23
N LEU A 84 -32.30 -4.29 -80.42
CA LEU A 84 -33.27 -3.21 -80.59
C LEU A 84 -33.27 -2.26 -79.39
N TYR A 85 -33.30 -2.83 -78.18
CA TYR A 85 -33.28 -2.06 -76.94
C TYR A 85 -31.96 -1.34 -76.71
N LEU A 86 -30.83 -1.98 -77.02
CA LEU A 86 -29.48 -1.40 -76.91
C LEU A 86 -29.35 -0.10 -77.72
N TYR A 87 -29.68 -0.13 -79.01
CA TYR A 87 -29.56 1.06 -79.87
C TYR A 87 -30.66 2.10 -79.63
N THR A 88 -31.84 1.67 -79.19
CA THR A 88 -32.87 2.61 -78.72
C THR A 88 -32.35 3.41 -77.52
N ARG A 89 -31.67 2.75 -76.57
CA ARG A 89 -31.04 3.41 -75.41
C ARG A 89 -29.89 4.31 -75.82
N ALA A 90 -28.99 3.84 -76.69
CA ALA A 90 -27.88 4.66 -77.19
C ALA A 90 -28.35 6.01 -77.76
N LEU A 91 -29.39 5.99 -78.61
CA LEU A 91 -29.95 7.20 -79.19
C LEU A 91 -30.78 8.02 -78.20
N SER A 92 -31.47 7.37 -77.26
CA SER A 92 -32.18 8.09 -76.19
C SER A 92 -31.21 8.86 -75.29
N MET A 93 -30.07 8.25 -74.96
CA MET A 93 -28.98 8.91 -74.24
C MET A 93 -28.37 10.04 -75.06
N GLN A 94 -28.12 9.83 -76.34
CA GLN A 94 -27.63 10.89 -77.21
C GLN A 94 -28.58 12.08 -77.29
N LYS A 95 -29.88 11.83 -77.38
CA LYS A 95 -30.91 12.88 -77.31
C LYS A 95 -30.86 13.64 -75.99
N THR A 96 -30.60 12.93 -74.89
CA THR A 96 -30.60 13.49 -73.53
C THR A 96 -29.33 14.30 -73.23
N TYR A 97 -28.17 13.78 -73.63
CA TYR A 97 -26.86 14.29 -73.24
C TYR A 97 -26.09 14.97 -74.38
N GLY A 98 -26.63 15.00 -75.59
CA GLY A 98 -26.04 15.63 -76.78
C GLY A 98 -24.98 14.76 -77.49
N THR A 99 -24.39 13.78 -76.83
CA THR A 99 -23.36 12.90 -77.39
C THR A 99 -23.73 11.42 -77.24
N LEU A 100 -23.21 10.59 -78.14
CA LEU A 100 -23.33 9.14 -78.00
C LEU A 100 -22.61 8.68 -76.71
N PRO A 101 -23.15 7.70 -75.98
CA PRO A 101 -22.59 7.29 -74.69
C PRO A 101 -21.21 6.66 -74.85
N THR A 102 -20.27 6.99 -73.95
CA THR A 102 -18.93 6.36 -73.93
C THR A 102 -19.00 4.89 -73.55
N PHE A 103 -19.95 4.55 -72.68
CA PHE A 103 -20.18 3.22 -72.13
C PHE A 103 -21.65 2.86 -72.29
N LEU A 104 -21.94 1.67 -72.84
CA LEU A 104 -23.30 1.20 -73.05
C LEU A 104 -23.47 -0.20 -72.47
N ALA A 105 -24.27 -0.31 -71.42
CA ALA A 105 -24.49 -1.57 -70.71
C ALA A 105 -25.39 -2.51 -71.51
N VAL A 106 -25.00 -3.78 -71.58
CA VAL A 106 -25.75 -4.87 -72.22
C VAL A 106 -26.11 -5.94 -71.20
N ARG A 107 -27.33 -6.49 -71.28
CA ARG A 107 -27.83 -7.63 -70.48
C ARG A 107 -28.78 -8.48 -71.35
N PRO A 108 -29.01 -9.76 -71.01
CA PRO A 108 -30.02 -10.56 -71.68
C PRO A 108 -31.42 -9.93 -71.55
N TRP A 109 -32.28 -10.20 -72.52
CA TRP A 109 -33.63 -9.65 -72.60
C TRP A 109 -34.47 -9.95 -71.35
N SER A 110 -34.24 -11.10 -70.71
CA SER A 110 -34.91 -11.47 -69.46
C SER A 110 -34.55 -10.58 -68.26
N ASN A 111 -33.56 -9.69 -68.38
CA ASN A 111 -33.00 -8.88 -67.30
C ASN A 111 -33.01 -7.37 -67.61
N ILE A 112 -34.14 -6.88 -68.14
CA ILE A 112 -34.45 -5.46 -68.35
C ILE A 112 -35.42 -4.96 -67.25
N PRO A 113 -35.41 -3.67 -66.84
CA PRO A 113 -34.68 -2.54 -67.43
C PRO A 113 -33.20 -2.48 -67.02
N ILE A 114 -32.39 -1.79 -67.83
CA ILE A 114 -30.96 -1.57 -67.60
C ILE A 114 -30.74 -0.06 -67.36
N THR A 115 -30.10 0.28 -66.25
CA THR A 115 -29.72 1.66 -65.92
C THR A 115 -28.42 2.03 -66.63
N ASP A 116 -28.43 3.08 -67.45
CA ASP A 116 -27.22 3.61 -68.10
C ASP A 116 -26.49 4.63 -67.22
N THR A 117 -25.18 4.75 -67.45
CA THR A 117 -24.33 5.78 -66.85
C THR A 117 -24.00 6.88 -67.87
N ASN A 118 -23.90 8.13 -67.42
CA ASN A 118 -23.43 9.25 -68.23
C ASN A 118 -21.92 9.51 -68.06
N LYS A 119 -21.21 8.64 -67.35
CA LYS A 119 -19.76 8.75 -67.13
C LYS A 119 -19.00 8.51 -68.45
N ASN A 120 -17.98 9.32 -68.67
CA ASN A 120 -17.09 9.25 -69.83
C ASN A 120 -15.68 8.74 -69.47
N THR A 121 -15.36 8.60 -68.18
CA THR A 121 -14.06 8.11 -67.69
C THR A 121 -14.22 7.28 -66.41
N ILE A 122 -13.28 6.38 -66.15
CA ILE A 122 -13.17 5.62 -64.89
C ILE A 122 -12.02 6.20 -64.07
N THR A 123 -12.23 6.51 -62.80
CA THR A 123 -11.19 7.04 -61.90
C THR A 123 -10.70 5.99 -60.90
N THR A 124 -9.53 6.20 -60.30
CA THR A 124 -9.03 5.37 -59.18
C THR A 124 -10.01 5.38 -58.01
N GLN A 125 -10.71 6.49 -57.76
CA GLN A 125 -11.73 6.60 -56.73
C GLN A 125 -12.96 5.72 -57.01
N ASP A 126 -13.42 5.65 -58.27
CA ASP A 126 -14.54 4.77 -58.65
C ASP A 126 -14.18 3.29 -58.37
N ILE A 127 -12.95 2.88 -58.68
CA ILE A 127 -12.47 1.52 -58.44
C ILE A 127 -12.29 1.24 -56.95
N THR A 128 -11.70 2.16 -56.19
CA THR A 128 -11.55 2.03 -54.73
C THR A 128 -12.89 1.91 -54.02
N GLN A 129 -13.91 2.66 -54.46
CA GLN A 129 -15.27 2.54 -53.92
C GLN A 129 -15.87 1.16 -54.25
N THR A 130 -15.74 0.71 -55.50
CA THR A 130 -16.20 -0.62 -55.93
C THR A 130 -15.48 -1.75 -55.17
N ALA A 131 -14.19 -1.59 -54.88
CA ALA A 131 -13.40 -2.53 -54.10
C ALA A 131 -13.98 -2.73 -52.69
N ILE A 132 -14.43 -1.65 -52.04
CA ILE A 132 -15.06 -1.71 -50.72
C ILE A 132 -16.37 -2.50 -50.79
N GLU A 133 -17.19 -2.23 -51.79
CA GLU A 133 -18.46 -2.92 -52.00
C GLU A 133 -18.26 -4.41 -52.25
N VAL A 134 -17.33 -4.78 -53.14
CA VAL A 134 -17.00 -6.18 -53.43
C VAL A 134 -16.40 -6.87 -52.21
N LYS A 135 -15.48 -6.23 -51.48
CA LYS A 135 -14.94 -6.78 -50.23
C LYS A 135 -16.06 -7.07 -49.24
N ASN A 136 -16.98 -6.12 -49.03
CA ASN A 136 -18.09 -6.27 -48.10
C ASN A 136 -19.04 -7.39 -48.54
N PHE A 137 -19.32 -7.49 -49.84
CA PHE A 137 -20.09 -8.58 -50.42
C PHE A 137 -19.43 -9.94 -50.15
N VAL A 138 -18.13 -10.10 -50.47
CA VAL A 138 -17.39 -11.35 -50.24
C VAL A 138 -17.32 -11.68 -48.75
N ASN A 139 -17.13 -10.68 -47.89
CA ASN A 139 -17.13 -10.87 -46.44
C ASN A 139 -18.46 -11.40 -45.92
N TYR A 140 -19.57 -10.96 -46.49
CA TYR A 140 -20.91 -11.37 -46.07
C TYR A 140 -21.32 -12.71 -46.71
N TYR A 141 -21.22 -12.82 -48.04
CA TYR A 141 -21.77 -13.93 -48.81
C TYR A 141 -20.81 -15.09 -49.07
N LYS A 142 -19.49 -14.90 -48.89
CA LYS A 142 -18.43 -15.92 -49.09
C LYS A 142 -18.26 -16.44 -50.53
N TYR A 143 -18.84 -15.75 -51.51
CA TYR A 143 -18.59 -15.95 -52.94
C TYR A 143 -18.43 -14.60 -53.65
N LEU A 144 -17.91 -14.61 -54.88
CA LEU A 144 -17.76 -13.38 -55.68
C LEU A 144 -19.10 -12.98 -56.31
N PRO A 145 -19.43 -11.69 -56.40
CA PRO A 145 -20.64 -11.25 -57.09
C PRO A 145 -20.59 -11.64 -58.57
N ASP A 146 -21.72 -12.13 -59.10
CA ASP A 146 -21.84 -12.50 -60.52
C ASP A 146 -21.73 -11.27 -61.44
N TYR A 147 -22.20 -10.11 -60.96
CA TYR A 147 -22.16 -8.83 -61.68
C TYR A 147 -21.63 -7.72 -60.78
N ILE A 148 -20.68 -6.95 -61.29
CA ILE A 148 -20.04 -5.85 -60.58
C ILE A 148 -20.39 -4.56 -61.30
N THR A 149 -20.76 -3.53 -60.54
CA THR A 149 -21.08 -2.21 -61.08
C THR A 149 -20.07 -1.19 -60.54
N ILE A 150 -19.30 -0.57 -61.43
CA ILE A 150 -18.39 0.54 -61.14
C ILE A 150 -19.11 1.83 -61.52
N ASN A 151 -19.77 2.49 -60.56
CA ASN A 151 -20.46 3.76 -60.78
C ASN A 151 -21.40 3.76 -62.02
N GLY A 152 -22.19 2.68 -62.16
CA GLY A 152 -23.10 2.43 -63.28
C GLY A 152 -22.51 1.66 -64.47
N ILE A 153 -21.20 1.41 -64.51
CA ILE A 153 -20.53 0.60 -65.53
C ILE A 153 -20.55 -0.87 -65.08
N VAL A 154 -21.22 -1.75 -65.82
CA VAL A 154 -21.28 -3.18 -65.51
C VAL A 154 -20.05 -3.89 -66.06
N VAL A 155 -19.28 -4.56 -65.20
CA VAL A 155 -18.08 -5.30 -65.57
C VAL A 155 -18.12 -6.73 -65.05
N ASN A 156 -17.36 -7.61 -65.71
CA ASN A 156 -17.13 -8.97 -65.22
C ASN A 156 -16.00 -8.99 -64.17
N GLN A 157 -15.85 -10.12 -63.47
CA GLN A 157 -14.84 -10.27 -62.40
C GLN A 157 -13.40 -10.11 -62.92
N ALA A 158 -13.10 -10.61 -64.12
CA ALA A 158 -11.76 -10.53 -64.72
C ALA A 158 -11.35 -9.09 -65.03
N THR A 159 -12.28 -8.30 -65.57
CA THR A 159 -12.12 -6.88 -65.83
C THR A 159 -11.95 -6.10 -64.53
N LEU A 160 -12.72 -6.45 -63.48
CA LEU A 160 -12.51 -5.86 -62.16
C LEU A 160 -11.09 -6.16 -61.62
N LEU A 161 -10.58 -7.40 -61.72
CA LEU A 161 -9.22 -7.72 -61.27
C LEU A 161 -8.15 -6.87 -61.98
N GLN A 162 -8.30 -6.66 -63.29
CA GLN A 162 -7.43 -5.78 -64.07
C GLN A 162 -7.47 -4.33 -63.52
N LEU A 163 -8.67 -3.79 -63.32
CA LEU A 163 -8.85 -2.42 -62.82
C LEU A 163 -8.35 -2.25 -61.38
N LEU A 164 -8.56 -3.24 -60.51
CA LEU A 164 -8.07 -3.24 -59.13
C LEU A 164 -6.54 -3.22 -59.08
N THR A 165 -5.88 -4.06 -59.87
CA THR A 165 -4.41 -4.14 -59.91
C THR A 165 -3.79 -2.89 -60.51
N GLN A 166 -4.36 -2.35 -61.59
CA GLN A 166 -3.94 -1.07 -62.18
C GLN A 166 -4.17 0.12 -61.23
N THR A 167 -5.30 0.15 -60.52
CA THR A 167 -5.57 1.19 -59.51
C THR A 167 -4.57 1.11 -58.37
N THR A 168 -4.22 -0.10 -57.93
CA THR A 168 -3.22 -0.30 -56.87
C THR A 168 -1.84 0.21 -57.29
N THR A 169 -1.38 -0.09 -58.53
CA THR A 169 -0.09 0.42 -59.04
C THR A 169 -0.10 1.92 -59.27
N LYS A 170 -1.21 2.48 -59.79
CA LYS A 170 -1.38 3.93 -59.95
C LYS A 170 -1.31 4.69 -58.63
N ILE A 171 -2.01 4.21 -57.59
CA ILE A 171 -1.95 4.82 -56.26
C ILE A 171 -0.53 4.77 -55.70
N ASN A 172 0.16 3.63 -55.84
CA ASN A 172 1.56 3.51 -55.40
C ASN A 172 2.49 4.53 -56.10
N ASN A 173 2.23 4.83 -57.37
CA ASN A 173 3.00 5.75 -58.18
C ASN A 173 2.48 7.20 -58.14
N GLN A 174 1.45 7.49 -57.34
CA GLN A 174 0.76 8.79 -57.28
C GLN A 174 0.20 9.25 -58.65
N ASP A 175 -0.18 8.30 -59.51
CA ASP A 175 -0.75 8.55 -60.85
C ASP A 175 -2.28 8.70 -60.77
N ASN A 176 -2.77 9.90 -61.09
CA ASN A 176 -4.20 10.25 -61.07
C ASN A 176 -4.87 10.22 -62.47
N THR A 177 -4.18 9.74 -63.50
CA THR A 177 -4.78 9.64 -64.84
C THR A 177 -5.97 8.68 -64.84
N PRO A 178 -7.03 8.93 -65.63
CA PRO A 178 -8.16 8.01 -65.76
C PRO A 178 -7.75 6.59 -66.21
N LEU A 179 -8.56 5.60 -65.85
CA LEU A 179 -8.42 4.22 -66.31
C LEU A 179 -9.24 4.00 -67.60
N THR A 180 -8.70 3.17 -68.48
CA THR A 180 -9.38 2.73 -69.71
C THR A 180 -10.11 1.42 -69.44
N LEU A 181 -11.38 1.33 -69.83
CA LEU A 181 -12.13 0.08 -69.76
C LEU A 181 -11.62 -0.90 -70.83
N GLN A 182 -11.26 -2.11 -70.42
CA GLN A 182 -10.92 -3.23 -71.31
C GLN A 182 -11.75 -4.45 -70.92
N ASN A 183 -12.38 -5.10 -71.89
CA ASN A 183 -13.18 -6.30 -71.64
C ASN A 183 -12.28 -7.53 -71.56
N ILE A 184 -12.01 -7.99 -70.33
CA ILE A 184 -11.09 -9.11 -70.08
C ILE A 184 -11.85 -10.44 -70.01
N LYS A 185 -11.31 -11.47 -70.67
CA LYS A 185 -11.87 -12.82 -70.61
C LYS A 185 -11.68 -13.46 -69.23
N GLN A 186 -12.71 -14.15 -68.74
CA GLN A 186 -12.64 -14.93 -67.50
C GLN A 186 -11.57 -16.04 -67.58
N PRO A 187 -10.88 -16.36 -66.48
CA PRO A 187 -9.87 -17.42 -66.47
C PRO A 187 -10.49 -18.80 -66.63
N THR A 188 -9.67 -19.81 -66.92
CA THR A 188 -10.02 -21.22 -66.69
C THR A 188 -9.95 -21.57 -65.19
N THR A 189 -10.40 -22.77 -64.80
CA THR A 189 -10.30 -23.23 -63.41
C THR A 189 -8.83 -23.37 -62.98
N GLY A 190 -8.45 -22.69 -61.90
CA GLY A 190 -7.13 -22.77 -61.29
C GLY A 190 -7.12 -23.57 -59.99
N THR A 191 -5.94 -24.08 -59.59
CA THR A 191 -5.73 -24.74 -58.29
C THR A 191 -5.07 -23.78 -57.29
N GLU A 192 -5.38 -23.92 -56.00
CA GLU A 192 -4.82 -23.06 -54.95
C GLU A 192 -3.95 -23.90 -54.02
N THR A 193 -2.71 -23.47 -53.83
CA THR A 193 -1.72 -24.12 -52.92
C THR A 193 -1.18 -23.16 -51.88
N VAL A 194 -1.84 -22.00 -51.72
CA VAL A 194 -1.38 -20.94 -50.85
C VAL A 194 -1.42 -21.35 -49.37
N THR A 195 -0.40 -21.01 -48.59
CA THR A 195 -0.39 -21.14 -47.13
C THR A 195 -0.62 -19.77 -46.46
N PRO A 196 -1.14 -19.73 -45.22
CA PRO A 196 -1.29 -18.46 -44.50
C PRO A 196 0.03 -17.70 -44.36
N GLY A 197 0.03 -16.42 -44.74
CA GLY A 197 1.21 -15.56 -44.69
C GLY A 197 0.86 -14.08 -44.86
N THR A 198 1.89 -13.24 -45.03
CA THR A 198 1.74 -11.80 -45.20
C THR A 198 2.65 -11.29 -46.32
N LEU A 199 2.08 -10.62 -47.32
CA LEU A 199 2.84 -9.90 -48.34
C LEU A 199 3.17 -8.50 -47.84
N THR A 200 4.40 -8.08 -48.04
CA THR A 200 4.82 -6.68 -47.93
C THR A 200 4.24 -5.84 -49.07
N GLN A 201 4.22 -4.52 -48.91
CA GLN A 201 3.82 -3.59 -49.97
C GLN A 201 4.52 -3.84 -51.30
N ASN A 202 5.84 -4.01 -51.27
CA ASN A 202 6.60 -4.28 -52.48
C ASN A 202 6.17 -5.60 -53.15
N GLU A 203 5.93 -6.66 -52.38
CA GLU A 203 5.56 -7.96 -52.93
C GLU A 203 4.16 -7.96 -53.56
N TYR A 204 3.14 -7.36 -52.94
CA TYR A 204 1.82 -7.32 -53.57
C TYR A 204 1.71 -6.29 -54.71
N ILE A 205 2.56 -5.26 -54.74
CA ILE A 205 2.70 -4.37 -55.90
C ILE A 205 3.34 -5.12 -57.07
N GLN A 206 4.40 -5.89 -56.83
CA GLN A 206 5.02 -6.75 -57.85
C GLN A 206 4.03 -7.80 -58.37
N LEU A 207 3.25 -8.41 -57.48
CA LEU A 207 2.16 -9.31 -57.89
C LEU A 207 1.12 -8.60 -58.78
N ALA A 208 0.80 -7.33 -58.50
CA ALA A 208 -0.17 -6.56 -59.29
C ALA A 208 0.36 -6.30 -60.71
N GLN A 209 1.65 -6.00 -60.82
CA GLN A 209 2.34 -5.82 -62.10
C GLN A 209 2.38 -7.13 -62.90
N ASN A 210 2.66 -8.25 -62.23
CA ASN A 210 2.67 -9.56 -62.87
C ASN A 210 1.29 -9.95 -63.41
N ILE A 211 0.22 -9.66 -62.68
CA ILE A 211 -1.16 -9.87 -63.15
C ILE A 211 -1.46 -8.99 -64.37
N GLN A 212 -1.09 -7.71 -64.33
CA GLN A 212 -1.28 -6.79 -65.46
C GLN A 212 -0.53 -7.27 -66.71
N ASN A 213 0.72 -7.70 -66.56
CA ASN A 213 1.52 -8.24 -67.67
C ASN A 213 0.89 -9.50 -68.28
N TYR A 214 0.40 -10.41 -67.43
CA TYR A 214 -0.33 -11.59 -67.90
C TYR A 214 -1.58 -11.22 -68.69
N ILE A 215 -2.40 -10.29 -68.17
CA ILE A 215 -3.64 -9.85 -68.81
C ILE A 215 -3.36 -9.16 -70.15
N ASN A 216 -2.38 -8.26 -70.20
CA ASN A 216 -2.00 -7.56 -71.44
C ASN A 216 -1.55 -8.53 -72.54
N THR A 217 -0.89 -9.63 -72.15
CA THR A 217 -0.38 -10.64 -73.08
C THR A 217 -1.48 -11.58 -73.57
N ASN A 218 -2.38 -12.02 -72.67
CA ASN A 218 -3.34 -13.09 -72.96
C ASN A 218 -4.77 -12.60 -73.22
N GLN A 219 -5.05 -11.31 -72.96
CA GLN A 219 -6.41 -10.73 -72.95
C GLN A 219 -7.39 -11.52 -72.05
N GLN A 220 -6.85 -12.22 -71.06
CA GLN A 220 -7.56 -13.12 -70.16
C GLN A 220 -6.94 -12.98 -68.75
N ALA A 221 -7.78 -13.01 -67.72
CA ALA A 221 -7.29 -13.03 -66.34
C ALA A 221 -6.54 -14.34 -66.03
N PRO A 222 -5.52 -14.31 -65.15
CA PRO A 222 -4.82 -15.51 -64.73
C PRO A 222 -5.73 -16.41 -63.89
N ALA A 223 -5.67 -17.72 -64.13
CA ALA A 223 -6.32 -18.71 -63.26
C ALA A 223 -5.66 -18.76 -61.87
N THR A 224 -4.34 -18.61 -61.84
CA THR A 224 -3.50 -18.58 -60.63
C THR A 224 -2.26 -17.72 -60.83
N MET A 225 -1.70 -17.16 -59.75
CA MET A 225 -0.38 -16.54 -59.73
C MET A 225 0.48 -17.13 -58.61
N SER A 226 1.74 -17.44 -58.90
CA SER A 226 2.68 -18.01 -57.92
C SER A 226 3.28 -16.93 -57.02
N THR A 227 3.36 -17.22 -55.73
CA THR A 227 4.02 -16.38 -54.71
C THR A 227 4.91 -17.24 -53.80
N VAL A 228 5.64 -16.60 -52.89
CA VAL A 228 6.42 -17.30 -51.84
C VAL A 228 5.55 -18.18 -50.93
N PHE A 229 4.24 -17.93 -50.88
CA PHE A 229 3.29 -18.71 -50.09
C PHE A 229 2.59 -19.81 -50.88
N GLY A 230 2.86 -19.94 -52.19
CA GLY A 230 2.18 -20.88 -53.09
C GLY A 230 1.36 -20.17 -54.18
N ASN A 231 0.56 -20.96 -54.91
CA ASN A 231 -0.29 -20.47 -56.00
C ASN A 231 -1.58 -19.87 -55.44
N ILE A 232 -1.78 -18.57 -55.67
CA ILE A 232 -3.00 -17.83 -55.33
C ILE A 232 -3.93 -17.88 -56.53
N LYS A 233 -5.12 -18.46 -56.38
CA LYS A 233 -6.10 -18.54 -57.48
C LYS A 233 -6.82 -17.21 -57.71
N PHE A 234 -7.48 -17.10 -58.87
CA PHE A 234 -8.21 -15.92 -59.33
C PHE A 234 -9.10 -15.25 -58.25
N GLN A 235 -9.94 -16.00 -57.55
CA GLN A 235 -10.87 -15.44 -56.57
C GLN A 235 -10.13 -14.77 -55.41
N SER A 236 -9.06 -15.42 -54.94
CA SER A 236 -8.20 -14.91 -53.86
C SER A 236 -7.42 -13.68 -54.31
N LEU A 237 -6.96 -13.60 -55.56
CA LEU A 237 -6.33 -12.40 -56.12
C LEU A 237 -7.29 -11.22 -56.16
N LEU A 238 -8.51 -11.42 -56.64
CA LEU A 238 -9.53 -10.37 -56.70
C LEU A 238 -9.83 -9.87 -55.29
N TYR A 239 -10.09 -10.78 -54.35
CA TYR A 239 -10.35 -10.40 -52.96
C TYR A 239 -9.14 -9.72 -52.28
N LEU A 240 -7.90 -10.14 -52.56
CA LEU A 240 -6.68 -9.51 -52.07
C LEU A 240 -6.63 -8.02 -52.44
N TYR A 241 -6.82 -7.68 -53.73
CA TYR A 241 -6.75 -6.28 -54.16
C TYR A 241 -7.99 -5.46 -53.75
N THR A 242 -9.16 -6.09 -53.58
CA THR A 242 -10.30 -5.38 -52.97
C THR A 242 -10.01 -4.95 -51.53
N ARG A 243 -9.34 -5.81 -50.75
CA ARG A 243 -8.91 -5.50 -49.39
C ARG A 243 -7.82 -4.44 -49.37
N ALA A 244 -6.81 -4.53 -50.25
CA ALA A 244 -5.75 -3.54 -50.35
C ALA A 244 -6.29 -2.12 -50.58
N LEU A 245 -7.18 -1.95 -51.56
CA LEU A 245 -7.79 -0.66 -51.87
C LEU A 245 -8.79 -0.21 -50.78
N SER A 246 -9.53 -1.13 -50.17
CA SER A 246 -10.37 -0.79 -49.02
C SER A 246 -9.54 -0.25 -47.85
N MET A 247 -8.38 -0.84 -47.57
CA MET A 247 -7.46 -0.33 -46.54
C MET A 247 -6.88 1.02 -46.92
N GLN A 248 -6.52 1.21 -48.20
CA GLN A 248 -6.06 2.50 -48.70
C GLN A 248 -7.09 3.61 -48.51
N LYS A 249 -8.36 3.33 -48.74
CA LYS A 249 -9.43 4.29 -48.46
C LYS A 249 -9.53 4.61 -46.97
N THR A 250 -9.43 3.60 -46.11
CA THR A 250 -9.57 3.75 -44.66
C THR A 250 -8.40 4.51 -44.03
N TYR A 251 -7.16 4.21 -44.43
CA TYR A 251 -5.95 4.70 -43.77
C TYR A 251 -5.17 5.75 -44.58
N GLY A 252 -5.62 6.08 -45.79
CA GLY A 252 -5.00 7.07 -46.68
C GLY A 252 -3.82 6.54 -47.49
N THR A 253 -3.16 5.46 -47.04
CA THR A 253 -2.04 4.82 -47.72
C THR A 253 -2.30 3.35 -47.98
N LEU A 254 -1.65 2.81 -49.03
CA LEU A 254 -1.65 1.38 -49.27
C LEU A 254 -1.05 0.64 -48.05
N PRO A 255 -1.59 -0.52 -47.66
CA PRO A 255 -1.18 -1.19 -46.44
C PRO A 255 0.27 -1.70 -46.54
N THR A 256 1.07 -1.52 -45.49
CA THR A 256 2.45 -2.05 -45.45
C THR A 256 2.49 -3.57 -45.50
N PHE A 257 1.49 -4.20 -44.88
CA PHE A 257 1.35 -5.64 -44.73
C PHE A 257 -0.05 -6.07 -45.17
N LEU A 258 -0.14 -7.08 -46.02
CA LEU A 258 -1.41 -7.62 -46.52
C LEU A 258 -1.46 -9.13 -46.33
N ALA A 259 -2.40 -9.62 -45.53
CA ALA A 259 -2.48 -11.04 -45.21
C ALA A 259 -2.95 -11.85 -46.42
N VAL A 260 -2.40 -13.04 -46.61
CA VAL A 260 -2.80 -14.00 -47.65
C VAL A 260 -3.20 -15.30 -46.98
N ARG A 261 -4.36 -15.85 -47.38
CA ARG A 261 -4.88 -17.14 -46.92
C ARG A 261 -5.61 -17.83 -48.07
N PRO A 262 -5.79 -19.17 -48.02
CA PRO A 262 -6.66 -19.88 -48.96
C PRO A 262 -8.06 -19.30 -49.00
N TRP A 263 -8.73 -19.38 -50.15
CA TRP A 263 -10.11 -18.93 -50.32
C TRP A 263 -11.09 -19.56 -49.33
N SER A 264 -10.83 -20.80 -48.89
CA SER A 264 -11.66 -21.47 -47.87
C SER A 264 -11.67 -20.76 -46.51
N ASN A 265 -10.77 -19.79 -46.29
CA ASN A 265 -10.54 -19.15 -44.99
C ASN A 265 -10.94 -17.66 -45.00
N ILE A 266 -11.97 -17.28 -45.78
CA ILE A 266 -12.54 -15.92 -45.80
C ILE A 266 -13.66 -15.77 -44.74
N PRO A 267 -13.79 -14.60 -44.06
CA PRO A 267 -13.16 -13.33 -44.34
C PRO A 267 -11.75 -13.24 -43.72
N ILE A 268 -10.87 -12.46 -44.33
CA ILE A 268 -9.53 -12.23 -43.82
C ILE A 268 -9.48 -10.87 -43.13
N THR A 269 -9.06 -10.87 -41.87
CA THR A 269 -8.79 -9.64 -41.10
C THR A 269 -7.34 -9.21 -41.34
N ASP A 270 -7.16 -8.01 -41.88
CA ASP A 270 -5.84 -7.40 -42.08
C ASP A 270 -5.40 -6.57 -40.87
N THR A 271 -4.08 -6.46 -40.69
CA THR A 271 -3.47 -5.61 -39.67
C THR A 271 -3.31 -4.18 -40.17
N ASN A 272 -3.43 -3.20 -39.28
CA ASN A 272 -3.16 -1.78 -39.58
C ASN A 272 -1.73 -1.35 -39.19
N LYS A 273 -0.89 -2.31 -38.78
CA LYS A 273 0.50 -2.04 -38.39
C LYS A 273 1.36 -1.73 -39.61
N ASN A 274 2.30 -0.82 -39.43
CA ASN A 274 3.26 -0.39 -40.47
C ASN A 274 4.72 -0.74 -40.12
N THR A 275 4.98 -1.25 -38.91
CA THR A 275 6.32 -1.65 -38.46
C THR A 275 6.24 -2.89 -37.55
N ILE A 276 7.38 -3.56 -37.38
CA ILE A 276 7.59 -4.65 -36.41
C ILE A 276 8.65 -4.18 -35.42
N THR A 277 8.41 -4.28 -34.13
CA THR A 277 9.38 -3.89 -33.08
C THR A 277 10.05 -5.10 -32.45
N THR A 278 11.20 -4.89 -31.78
CA THR A 278 11.85 -5.94 -30.97
C THR A 278 10.90 -6.49 -29.89
N GLN A 279 10.07 -5.62 -29.31
CA GLN A 279 9.08 -5.99 -28.31
C GLN A 279 7.97 -6.90 -28.87
N ASP A 280 7.52 -6.66 -30.11
CA ASP A 280 6.56 -7.56 -30.78
C ASP A 280 7.14 -8.97 -30.92
N ILE A 281 8.43 -9.07 -31.28
CA ILE A 281 9.12 -10.37 -31.41
C ILE A 281 9.32 -11.03 -30.05
N ILE A 282 9.73 -10.30 -29.01
CA ILE A 282 9.89 -10.85 -27.65
C ILE A 282 8.56 -11.41 -27.13
N ASN A 283 7.46 -10.69 -27.30
CA ASN A 283 6.14 -11.17 -26.87
C ASN A 283 5.73 -12.44 -27.64
N THR A 284 5.92 -12.44 -28.96
CA THR A 284 5.63 -13.60 -29.80
C THR A 284 6.52 -14.80 -29.45
N ALA A 285 7.79 -14.57 -29.11
CA ALA A 285 8.74 -15.60 -28.69
C ALA A 285 8.28 -16.31 -27.42
N ILE A 286 7.70 -15.57 -26.47
CA ILE A 286 7.11 -16.12 -25.25
C ILE A 286 5.91 -17.00 -25.57
N GLU A 287 5.01 -16.53 -26.45
CA GLU A 287 3.85 -17.30 -26.90
C GLU A 287 4.26 -18.61 -27.57
N VAL A 288 5.21 -18.56 -28.52
CA VAL A 288 5.72 -19.75 -29.21
C VAL A 288 6.46 -20.69 -28.27
N LYS A 289 7.29 -20.18 -27.34
CA LYS A 289 7.92 -20.99 -26.29
C LYS A 289 6.87 -21.74 -25.48
N ASN A 290 5.82 -21.05 -25.04
CA ASN A 290 4.76 -21.65 -24.23
C ASN A 290 3.96 -22.69 -25.02
N PHE A 291 3.67 -22.41 -26.30
CA PHE A 291 3.04 -23.37 -27.20
C PHE A 291 3.87 -24.65 -27.32
N VAL A 292 5.17 -24.52 -27.61
CA VAL A 292 6.09 -25.68 -27.73
C VAL A 292 6.20 -26.42 -26.40
N ASN A 293 6.30 -25.71 -25.28
CA ASN A 293 6.35 -26.32 -23.94
C ASN A 293 5.14 -27.21 -23.66
N TYR A 294 3.97 -26.81 -24.14
CA TYR A 294 2.72 -27.55 -23.94
C TYR A 294 2.54 -28.67 -24.97
N TYR A 295 2.55 -28.32 -26.26
CA TYR A 295 2.18 -29.20 -27.36
C TYR A 295 3.32 -30.09 -27.88
N LYS A 296 4.59 -29.76 -27.57
CA LYS A 296 5.79 -30.50 -28.00
C LYS A 296 6.04 -30.51 -29.52
N TYR A 297 5.39 -29.63 -30.28
CA TYR A 297 5.65 -29.39 -31.69
C TYR A 297 5.60 -27.88 -32.00
N LEU A 298 6.14 -27.46 -33.15
CA LEU A 298 6.13 -26.06 -33.60
C LEU A 298 4.78 -25.68 -34.23
N PRO A 299 4.27 -24.46 -34.01
CA PRO A 299 3.04 -24.01 -34.66
C PRO A 299 3.23 -23.90 -36.18
N ASP A 300 2.22 -24.27 -36.97
CA ASP A 300 2.27 -24.24 -38.44
C ASP A 300 2.53 -22.82 -38.99
N TYR A 301 2.02 -21.81 -38.29
CA TYR A 301 2.27 -20.39 -38.56
C TYR A 301 2.31 -19.59 -37.25
N ILE A 302 3.00 -18.45 -37.26
CA ILE A 302 3.17 -17.55 -36.11
C ILE A 302 2.48 -16.23 -36.42
N THR A 303 1.80 -15.63 -35.44
CA THR A 303 1.17 -14.31 -35.58
C THR A 303 1.92 -13.29 -34.71
N ILE A 304 2.57 -12.33 -35.35
CA ILE A 304 3.30 -11.22 -34.70
C ILE A 304 2.41 -9.99 -34.76
N ASN A 305 1.69 -9.67 -33.68
CA ASN A 305 0.84 -8.47 -33.61
C ASN A 305 -0.10 -8.30 -34.83
N GLY A 306 -0.74 -9.41 -35.26
CA GLY A 306 -1.62 -9.48 -36.43
C GLY A 306 -0.92 -9.78 -37.78
N ILE A 307 0.40 -9.80 -37.84
CA ILE A 307 1.19 -10.19 -39.03
C ILE A 307 1.42 -11.70 -38.99
N VAL A 308 0.92 -12.43 -39.97
CA VAL A 308 1.10 -13.89 -40.04
C VAL A 308 2.38 -14.21 -40.79
N VAL A 309 3.26 -14.99 -40.18
CA VAL A 309 4.55 -15.43 -40.74
C VAL A 309 4.72 -16.95 -40.60
N ASN A 310 5.56 -17.53 -41.44
CA ASN A 310 5.97 -18.92 -41.29
C ASN A 310 7.10 -19.07 -40.25
N GLN A 311 7.42 -20.31 -39.88
CA GLN A 311 8.45 -20.61 -38.88
C GLN A 311 9.84 -20.06 -39.28
N ALA A 312 10.24 -20.20 -40.54
CA ALA A 312 11.53 -19.75 -41.05
C ALA A 312 11.71 -18.21 -40.96
N THR A 313 10.67 -17.47 -41.31
CA THR A 313 10.61 -16.01 -41.19
C THR A 313 10.69 -15.60 -39.73
N PHE A 314 10.01 -16.33 -38.85
CA PHE A 314 10.09 -16.06 -37.42
C PHE A 314 11.50 -16.34 -36.85
N LEU A 315 12.17 -17.41 -37.26
CA LEU A 315 13.57 -17.67 -36.87
C LEU A 315 14.50 -16.51 -37.28
N GLN A 316 14.34 -15.96 -38.49
CA GLN A 316 15.09 -14.80 -38.94
C GLN A 316 14.83 -13.56 -38.07
N LEU A 317 13.58 -13.32 -37.69
CA LEU A 317 13.20 -12.19 -36.83
C LEU A 317 13.72 -12.37 -35.39
N LEU A 318 13.70 -13.60 -34.87
CA LEU A 318 14.25 -13.96 -33.56
C LEU A 318 15.75 -13.68 -33.50
N THR A 319 16.52 -14.17 -34.48
CA THR A 319 17.98 -13.97 -34.52
C THR A 319 18.34 -12.52 -34.72
N THR A 320 17.62 -11.80 -35.59
CA THR A 320 17.80 -10.35 -35.80
C THR A 320 17.48 -9.55 -34.53
N THR A 321 16.41 -9.90 -33.83
CA THR A 321 16.07 -9.27 -32.54
C THR A 321 17.15 -9.52 -31.50
N THR A 322 17.68 -10.73 -31.45
CA THR A 322 18.76 -11.09 -30.51
C THR A 322 20.03 -10.28 -30.79
N THR A 323 20.46 -10.14 -32.05
CA THR A 323 21.63 -9.32 -32.39
C THR A 323 21.39 -7.82 -32.18
N LYS A 324 20.17 -7.33 -32.45
CA LYS A 324 19.79 -5.93 -32.17
C LYS A 324 19.85 -5.59 -30.69
N ILE A 325 19.32 -6.45 -29.81
CA ILE A 325 19.39 -6.25 -28.36
C ILE A 325 20.84 -6.20 -27.90
N ASN A 326 21.68 -7.13 -28.38
CA ASN A 326 23.11 -7.13 -28.07
C ASN A 326 23.81 -5.82 -28.47
N ASN A 327 23.39 -5.21 -29.59
CA ASN A 327 23.97 -3.98 -30.12
C ASN A 327 23.24 -2.71 -29.64
N GLN A 328 22.27 -2.82 -28.73
CA GLN A 328 21.41 -1.72 -28.27
C GLN A 328 20.68 -0.98 -29.43
N ASP A 329 20.35 -1.70 -30.50
CA ASP A 329 19.66 -1.17 -31.69
C ASP A 329 18.14 -1.29 -31.54
N ASN A 330 17.47 -0.14 -31.42
CA ASN A 330 16.03 -0.03 -31.27
C ASN A 330 15.28 0.27 -32.59
N THR A 331 15.95 0.22 -33.74
CA THR A 331 15.29 0.45 -35.03
C THR A 331 14.25 -0.64 -35.33
N PRO A 332 13.13 -0.33 -36.00
CA PRO A 332 12.15 -1.33 -36.41
C PRO A 332 12.76 -2.46 -37.26
N LEU A 333 12.15 -3.65 -37.17
CA LEU A 333 12.51 -4.79 -38.00
C LEU A 333 11.81 -4.71 -39.37
N THR A 334 12.51 -5.18 -40.40
CA THR A 334 11.96 -5.36 -41.75
C THR A 334 11.47 -6.80 -41.90
N LEU A 335 10.24 -6.97 -42.35
CA LEU A 335 9.70 -8.30 -42.68
C LEU A 335 10.35 -8.81 -43.96
N GLN A 336 10.92 -10.02 -43.90
CA GLN A 336 11.43 -10.74 -45.07
C GLN A 336 10.79 -12.13 -45.11
N ASN A 337 10.15 -12.49 -46.20
CA ASN A 337 9.52 -13.81 -46.33
C ASN A 337 10.58 -14.87 -46.64
N ILE A 338 10.88 -15.69 -45.64
CA ILE A 338 11.93 -16.72 -45.70
C ILE A 338 11.32 -18.09 -46.06
N LYS A 339 11.96 -18.83 -46.95
CA LYS A 339 11.57 -20.19 -47.34
C LYS A 339 11.86 -21.18 -46.21
N GLN A 340 10.96 -22.15 -46.05
CA GLN A 340 11.09 -23.23 -45.05
C GLN A 340 12.22 -24.19 -45.41
N PRO A 341 13.06 -24.63 -44.44
CA PRO A 341 14.23 -25.48 -44.71
C PRO A 341 13.85 -26.85 -45.27
N GLY A 342 14.83 -27.54 -45.85
CA GLY A 342 14.74 -28.99 -46.09
C GLY A 342 14.88 -29.80 -44.79
N THR A 343 14.96 -31.13 -44.90
CA THR A 343 15.21 -32.01 -43.75
C THR A 343 16.64 -31.91 -43.25
N GLY A 344 16.83 -31.72 -41.94
CA GLY A 344 18.13 -31.66 -41.28
C GLY A 344 18.36 -32.81 -40.30
N THR A 345 19.62 -33.05 -39.95
CA THR A 345 20.04 -34.00 -38.89
C THR A 345 20.57 -33.24 -37.67
N GLU A 346 20.45 -33.80 -36.47
CA GLU A 346 20.92 -33.13 -35.24
C GLU A 346 22.00 -33.98 -34.56
N THR A 347 23.12 -33.36 -34.20
CA THR A 347 24.27 -34.02 -33.53
C THR A 347 24.60 -33.38 -32.17
N VAL A 348 23.67 -32.59 -31.62
CA VAL A 348 23.85 -31.85 -30.36
C VAL A 348 24.14 -32.78 -29.18
N THR A 349 25.23 -32.50 -28.46
CA THR A 349 25.47 -33.00 -27.10
C THR A 349 24.83 -32.05 -26.09
N PRO A 350 23.96 -32.50 -25.16
CA PRO A 350 23.35 -31.63 -24.16
C PRO A 350 24.38 -30.80 -23.39
N GLY A 351 24.19 -29.48 -23.34
CA GLY A 351 25.13 -28.54 -22.73
C GLY A 351 24.59 -27.12 -22.69
N THR A 352 25.48 -26.14 -22.50
CA THR A 352 25.14 -24.71 -22.50
C THR A 352 25.97 -23.94 -23.52
N LEU A 353 25.36 -22.98 -24.20
CA LEU A 353 26.06 -21.97 -24.99
C LEU A 353 26.14 -20.66 -24.20
N THR A 354 27.30 -20.00 -24.25
CA THR A 354 27.50 -18.64 -23.75
C THR A 354 26.81 -17.60 -24.64
N GLN A 355 26.62 -16.39 -24.11
CA GLN A 355 26.13 -15.24 -24.88
C GLN A 355 26.87 -15.02 -26.18
N ASN A 356 28.20 -15.05 -26.15
CA ASN A 356 29.01 -14.88 -27.35
C ASN A 356 28.73 -16.00 -28.37
N GLU A 357 28.64 -17.25 -27.92
CA GLU A 357 28.41 -18.39 -28.83
C GLU A 357 27.03 -18.35 -29.50
N TYR A 358 25.96 -18.08 -28.76
CA TYR A 358 24.63 -18.00 -29.40
C TYR A 358 24.45 -16.71 -30.22
N ILE A 359 25.13 -15.61 -29.91
CA ILE A 359 25.13 -14.42 -30.77
C ILE A 359 25.85 -14.71 -32.10
N GLN A 360 26.99 -15.39 -32.06
CA GLN A 360 27.69 -15.84 -33.26
C GLN A 360 26.81 -16.80 -34.08
N LEU A 361 26.12 -17.73 -33.43
CA LEU A 361 25.17 -18.63 -34.10
C LEU A 361 24.02 -17.85 -34.76
N ALA A 362 23.52 -16.78 -34.14
CA ALA A 362 22.46 -15.93 -34.70
C ALA A 362 22.92 -15.24 -35.97
N GLN A 363 24.15 -14.71 -35.96
CA GLN A 363 24.79 -14.08 -37.13
C GLN A 363 25.01 -15.10 -38.25
N ASN A 364 25.45 -16.31 -37.93
CA ASN A 364 25.63 -17.39 -38.92
C ASN A 364 24.30 -17.77 -39.60
N ILE A 365 23.19 -17.83 -38.84
CA ILE A 365 21.84 -18.07 -39.41
C ILE A 365 21.44 -16.95 -40.37
N GLN A 366 21.65 -15.69 -39.97
CA GLN A 366 21.32 -14.54 -40.82
C GLN A 366 22.13 -14.56 -42.12
N ASN A 367 23.44 -14.81 -42.03
CA ASN A 367 24.33 -14.92 -43.18
C ASN A 367 23.93 -16.07 -44.12
N TYR A 368 23.56 -17.23 -43.57
CA TYR A 368 23.06 -18.35 -44.35
C TYR A 368 21.80 -17.96 -45.15
N ILE A 369 20.82 -17.34 -44.50
CA ILE A 369 19.56 -16.92 -45.15
C ILE A 369 19.83 -15.93 -46.29
N ASN A 370 20.70 -14.95 -46.05
CA ASN A 370 21.05 -13.92 -47.04
C ASN A 370 21.77 -14.51 -48.27
N THR A 371 22.57 -15.56 -48.10
CA THR A 371 23.37 -16.16 -49.18
C THR A 371 22.65 -17.30 -49.90
N ASN A 372 21.61 -17.91 -49.30
CA ASN A 372 20.89 -19.05 -49.86
C ASN A 372 19.51 -18.68 -50.41
N ASN A 373 19.40 -17.55 -51.13
CA ASN A 373 18.16 -17.12 -51.78
C ASN A 373 16.94 -17.06 -50.82
N GLY A 374 17.16 -16.56 -49.59
CA GLY A 374 16.13 -16.42 -48.57
C GLY A 374 15.65 -17.73 -47.97
N GLN A 375 16.50 -18.77 -47.94
CA GLN A 375 16.20 -20.11 -47.42
C GLN A 375 16.72 -20.25 -45.98
N ALA A 376 15.86 -20.66 -45.04
CA ALA A 376 16.32 -20.98 -43.69
C ALA A 376 17.21 -22.24 -43.67
N PRO A 377 18.18 -22.32 -42.75
CA PRO A 377 19.03 -23.50 -42.61
C PRO A 377 18.26 -24.68 -42.02
N ALA A 378 18.49 -25.88 -42.55
CA ALA A 378 18.00 -27.12 -41.95
C ALA A 378 18.75 -27.46 -40.65
N THR A 379 20.04 -27.13 -40.61
CA THR A 379 20.96 -27.28 -39.46
C THR A 379 21.98 -26.16 -39.46
N MET A 380 22.52 -25.83 -38.28
CA MET A 380 23.64 -24.92 -38.11
C MET A 380 24.62 -25.45 -37.07
N SER A 381 25.91 -25.40 -37.38
CA SER A 381 26.96 -25.89 -36.48
C SER A 381 27.18 -24.95 -35.28
N SER A 382 27.36 -25.55 -34.10
CA SER A 382 27.70 -24.88 -32.84
C SER A 382 28.83 -25.62 -32.12
N THR A 383 29.31 -25.08 -30.99
CA THR A 383 30.30 -25.76 -30.13
C THR A 383 29.76 -27.04 -29.47
N LEU A 384 28.44 -27.26 -29.49
CA LEU A 384 27.78 -28.46 -28.97
C LEU A 384 27.42 -29.49 -30.06
N GLY A 385 27.75 -29.22 -31.33
CA GLY A 385 27.33 -30.01 -32.51
C GLY A 385 26.36 -29.26 -33.42
N ASP A 386 25.83 -29.95 -34.43
CA ASP A 386 24.88 -29.38 -35.40
C ASP A 386 23.48 -29.30 -34.80
N VAL A 387 22.99 -28.07 -34.65
CA VAL A 387 21.67 -27.75 -34.11
C VAL A 387 20.68 -27.64 -35.27
N LYS A 388 19.64 -28.48 -35.28
CA LYS A 388 18.64 -28.42 -36.34
C LYS A 388 17.64 -27.28 -36.17
N PHE A 389 16.91 -26.97 -37.24
CA PHE A 389 15.96 -25.86 -37.34
C PHE A 389 15.03 -25.70 -36.13
N GLU A 390 14.38 -26.77 -35.67
CA GLU A 390 13.39 -26.69 -34.59
C GLU A 390 14.04 -26.33 -33.24
N SER A 391 15.22 -26.88 -32.98
CA SER A 391 16.03 -26.54 -31.82
C SER A 391 16.49 -25.09 -31.86
N LEU A 392 16.91 -24.58 -33.03
CA LEU A 392 17.28 -23.18 -33.20
C LEU A 392 16.11 -22.25 -32.88
N LEU A 393 14.94 -22.48 -33.49
CA LEU A 393 13.76 -21.63 -33.29
C LEU A 393 13.35 -21.62 -31.82
N TYR A 394 13.23 -22.79 -31.20
CA TYR A 394 12.84 -22.90 -29.80
C TYR A 394 13.90 -22.33 -28.84
N MET A 395 15.19 -22.50 -29.13
CA MET A 395 16.28 -21.90 -28.35
C MET A 395 16.21 -20.37 -28.38
N TYR A 396 16.08 -19.73 -29.55
CA TYR A 396 15.95 -18.26 -29.60
C TYR A 396 14.64 -17.76 -28.99
N CYS A 397 13.55 -18.53 -29.05
CA CYS A 397 12.34 -18.21 -28.29
C CYS A 397 12.61 -18.15 -26.78
N ARG A 398 13.38 -19.12 -26.25
CA ARG A 398 13.79 -19.14 -24.84
C ARG A 398 14.74 -18.00 -24.49
N ILE A 399 15.73 -17.71 -25.35
CA ILE A 399 16.68 -16.60 -25.15
C ILE A 399 15.92 -15.27 -25.00
N LEU A 400 15.02 -14.95 -25.94
CA LEU A 400 14.25 -13.70 -25.88
C LEU A 400 13.21 -13.68 -24.74
N SER A 401 12.67 -14.84 -24.37
CA SER A 401 11.83 -14.93 -23.17
C SER A 401 12.62 -14.61 -21.90
N ASN A 402 13.81 -15.20 -21.71
CA ASN A 402 14.67 -14.93 -20.55
C ASN A 402 15.12 -13.46 -20.53
N CYS A 403 15.36 -12.87 -21.70
CA CYS A 403 15.70 -11.46 -21.83
C CYS A 403 14.63 -10.53 -21.22
N LYS A 404 13.34 -10.82 -21.43
CA LYS A 404 12.25 -10.07 -20.81
C LYS A 404 12.25 -10.20 -19.29
N ASP A 405 12.46 -11.40 -18.78
CA ASP A 405 12.45 -11.69 -17.34
C ASP A 405 13.67 -11.08 -16.61
N ASN A 406 14.76 -10.83 -17.34
CA ASN A 406 15.99 -10.22 -16.85
C ASN A 406 16.11 -8.72 -17.23
N GLY A 407 14.99 -8.00 -17.30
CA GLY A 407 15.00 -6.54 -17.47
C GLY A 407 15.53 -6.04 -18.83
N GLY A 408 15.43 -6.86 -19.88
CA GLY A 408 15.92 -6.52 -21.22
C GLY A 408 17.37 -6.95 -21.49
N ILE A 409 18.00 -7.67 -20.56
CA ILE A 409 19.37 -8.16 -20.70
C ILE A 409 19.35 -9.60 -21.22
N LEU A 410 20.10 -9.88 -22.29
CA LEU A 410 20.23 -11.24 -22.82
C LEU A 410 20.87 -12.19 -21.79
N PRO A 411 20.46 -13.48 -21.74
CA PRO A 411 20.98 -14.43 -20.75
C PRO A 411 22.45 -14.77 -21.03
N GLU A 412 23.29 -14.86 -19.99
CA GLU A 412 24.72 -15.21 -20.15
C GLU A 412 24.93 -16.62 -20.69
N LEU A 413 24.02 -17.55 -20.35
CA LEU A 413 24.02 -18.94 -20.76
C LEU A 413 22.64 -19.35 -21.26
N VAL A 414 22.60 -20.31 -22.19
CA VAL A 414 21.36 -21.00 -22.60
C VAL A 414 21.62 -22.50 -22.69
N THR A 415 20.76 -23.31 -22.08
CA THR A 415 20.83 -24.78 -22.21
C THR A 415 20.33 -25.22 -23.58
N VAL A 416 21.10 -26.06 -24.26
CA VAL A 416 20.73 -26.66 -25.55
C VAL A 416 20.63 -28.17 -25.39
N ARG A 417 19.55 -28.76 -25.91
CA ARG A 417 19.30 -30.20 -25.94
C ARG A 417 18.77 -30.57 -27.33
N PRO A 418 19.00 -31.80 -27.81
CA PRO A 418 18.38 -32.27 -29.04
C PRO A 418 16.86 -32.15 -29.02
N TRP A 419 16.24 -31.85 -30.15
CA TRP A 419 14.79 -31.77 -30.28
C TRP A 419 14.18 -33.16 -30.12
N SER A 420 13.50 -33.36 -28.99
CA SER A 420 12.70 -34.54 -28.69
C SER A 420 11.57 -34.11 -27.77
N SER A 421 10.40 -34.74 -27.90
CA SER A 421 9.29 -34.55 -26.97
C SER A 421 9.70 -34.84 -25.51
N SER A 422 10.67 -35.74 -25.29
CA SER A 422 11.24 -36.06 -23.98
C SER A 422 12.10 -34.94 -23.38
N ASN A 423 12.69 -34.09 -24.21
CA ASN A 423 13.54 -32.98 -23.78
C ASN A 423 12.77 -31.67 -23.60
N ILE A 424 11.51 -31.60 -24.04
CA ILE A 424 10.68 -30.39 -23.99
C ILE A 424 9.75 -30.48 -22.77
N PRO A 425 9.71 -29.48 -21.87
CA PRO A 425 10.40 -28.20 -21.95
C PRO A 425 11.89 -28.30 -21.59
N VAL A 426 12.74 -27.58 -22.33
CA VAL A 426 14.16 -27.42 -21.95
C VAL A 426 14.24 -26.31 -20.91
N ARG A 427 14.73 -26.64 -19.71
CA ARG A 427 14.88 -25.71 -18.60
C ARG A 427 16.35 -25.36 -18.39
N ASP A 428 16.59 -24.09 -18.14
CA ASP A 428 17.90 -23.58 -17.71
C ASP A 428 18.01 -23.80 -16.19
N GLU A 429 19.02 -24.54 -15.74
CA GLU A 429 19.23 -24.91 -14.34
C GLU A 429 20.30 -24.03 -13.69
N PHE A 430 20.29 -22.73 -14.01
CA PHE A 430 21.17 -21.71 -13.44
C PHE A 430 20.38 -20.42 -13.24
N PHE A 431 20.70 -19.67 -12.18
CA PHE A 431 19.88 -18.54 -11.72
C PHE A 431 20.74 -17.34 -11.33
N THR A 432 20.18 -16.14 -11.53
CA THR A 432 20.76 -14.90 -10.96
C THR A 432 20.41 -14.75 -9.49
N ILE A 433 21.19 -13.95 -8.75
CA ILE A 433 20.88 -13.57 -7.36
C ILE A 433 19.48 -12.96 -7.27
N GLN A 434 19.08 -12.15 -8.27
CA GLN A 434 17.77 -11.50 -8.30
C GLN A 434 16.61 -12.51 -8.45
N GLN A 435 16.75 -13.53 -9.31
CA GLN A 435 15.74 -14.58 -9.46
C GLN A 435 15.57 -15.41 -8.18
N ILE A 436 16.67 -15.73 -7.51
CA ILE A 436 16.67 -16.44 -6.22
C ILE A 436 16.04 -15.56 -5.14
N THR A 437 16.44 -14.29 -5.05
CA THR A 437 15.95 -13.32 -4.08
C THR A 437 14.44 -13.08 -4.22
N LYS A 438 13.94 -12.94 -5.45
CA LYS A 438 12.49 -12.85 -5.72
C LYS A 438 11.76 -14.07 -5.16
N THR A 439 12.24 -15.27 -5.46
CA THR A 439 11.63 -16.52 -4.96
C THR A 439 11.74 -16.62 -3.43
N ALA A 440 12.84 -16.15 -2.83
CA ALA A 440 13.04 -16.12 -1.40
C ALA A 440 12.00 -15.25 -0.67
N ILE A 441 11.65 -14.10 -1.25
CA ILE A 441 10.60 -13.21 -0.76
C ILE A 441 9.22 -13.89 -0.88
N GLU A 442 8.94 -14.55 -2.01
CA GLU A 442 7.70 -15.30 -2.21
C GLU A 442 7.55 -16.45 -1.19
N VAL A 443 8.61 -17.22 -0.94
CA VAL A 443 8.63 -18.31 0.05
C VAL A 443 8.48 -17.77 1.48
N LYS A 444 9.16 -16.66 1.82
CA LYS A 444 8.98 -15.97 3.11
C LYS A 444 7.50 -15.60 3.31
N ASN A 445 6.90 -14.90 2.36
CA ASN A 445 5.52 -14.43 2.49
C ASN A 445 4.53 -15.59 2.53
N PHE A 446 4.74 -16.65 1.74
CA PHE A 446 3.96 -17.88 1.81
C PHE A 446 4.03 -18.50 3.21
N LEU A 447 5.24 -18.68 3.75
CA LEU A 447 5.46 -19.25 5.08
C LEU A 447 4.83 -18.37 6.18
N GLU A 448 4.93 -17.05 6.08
CA GLU A 448 4.37 -16.13 7.06
C GLU A 448 2.84 -16.13 7.07
N GLY A 449 2.21 -16.32 5.91
CA GLY A 449 0.76 -16.47 5.80
C GLY A 449 0.26 -17.85 6.22
N ASN A 450 0.96 -18.92 5.84
CA ASN A 450 0.48 -20.29 5.97
C ASN A 450 1.07 -21.07 7.17
N LYS A 451 2.16 -20.57 7.76
CA LYS A 451 2.89 -21.18 8.91
C LYS A 451 3.54 -22.54 8.62
N TYR A 452 3.75 -22.89 7.35
CA TYR A 452 4.52 -24.07 6.93
C TYR A 452 5.34 -23.78 5.67
N LEU A 453 6.34 -24.62 5.38
CA LEU A 453 7.15 -24.50 4.17
C LEU A 453 6.47 -25.14 2.96
N PRO A 454 6.56 -24.53 1.77
CA PRO A 454 6.06 -25.16 0.55
C PRO A 454 6.80 -26.49 0.29
N GLU A 455 6.07 -27.49 -0.22
CA GLU A 455 6.64 -28.79 -0.57
C GLU A 455 7.55 -28.68 -1.81
N TYR A 456 7.16 -27.82 -2.75
CA TYR A 456 7.86 -27.55 -3.98
C TYR A 456 8.04 -26.04 -4.15
N ILE A 457 9.24 -25.63 -4.54
CA ILE A 457 9.61 -24.24 -4.74
C ILE A 457 9.94 -24.08 -6.22
N THR A 458 9.47 -23.00 -6.84
CA THR A 458 9.70 -22.75 -8.27
C THR A 458 10.58 -21.52 -8.43
N VAL A 459 11.81 -21.69 -8.91
CA VAL A 459 12.70 -20.57 -9.27
C VAL A 459 12.75 -20.51 -10.79
N ASN A 460 12.35 -19.38 -11.38
CA ASN A 460 12.33 -19.17 -12.84
C ASN A 460 11.69 -20.35 -13.64
N GLY A 461 10.60 -20.93 -13.12
CA GLY A 461 9.90 -22.05 -13.76
C GLY A 461 10.53 -23.43 -13.54
N VAL A 462 11.64 -23.55 -12.80
CA VAL A 462 12.25 -24.82 -12.39
C VAL A 462 11.71 -25.20 -11.02
N VAL A 463 11.01 -26.35 -10.96
CA VAL A 463 10.51 -26.92 -9.70
C VAL A 463 11.64 -27.61 -8.98
N MET A 464 11.83 -27.29 -7.70
CA MET A 464 12.89 -27.84 -6.87
C MET A 464 12.41 -28.10 -5.44
N ASN A 465 13.12 -28.97 -4.74
CA ASN A 465 12.88 -29.25 -3.34
C ASN A 465 13.63 -28.30 -2.41
N GLN A 466 13.36 -28.40 -1.11
CA GLN A 466 13.93 -27.52 -0.09
C GLN A 466 15.46 -27.56 0.01
N SER A 467 16.13 -28.71 -0.17
CA SER A 467 17.61 -28.76 -0.14
C SER A 467 18.21 -27.99 -1.31
N GLN A 468 17.61 -28.14 -2.49
CA GLN A 468 18.04 -27.44 -3.69
C GLN A 468 17.83 -25.93 -3.54
N PHE A 469 16.70 -25.51 -2.95
CA PHE A 469 16.46 -24.11 -2.68
C PHE A 469 17.38 -23.54 -1.59
N ILE A 470 17.65 -24.29 -0.51
CA ILE A 470 18.64 -23.89 0.51
C ILE A 470 20.01 -23.67 -0.14
N TYR A 471 20.44 -24.54 -1.06
CA TYR A 471 21.69 -24.35 -1.81
C TYR A 471 21.73 -23.03 -2.57
N LEU A 472 20.63 -22.68 -3.25
CA LEU A 472 20.53 -21.39 -3.95
C LEU A 472 20.55 -20.21 -2.97
N LEU A 473 19.81 -20.29 -1.87
CA LEU A 473 19.75 -19.23 -0.84
C LEU A 473 21.12 -18.95 -0.22
N VAL A 474 21.85 -19.98 0.22
CA VAL A 474 23.16 -19.80 0.86
C VAL A 474 24.21 -19.34 -0.15
N THR A 475 24.16 -19.84 -1.38
CA THR A 475 25.10 -19.43 -2.43
C THR A 475 24.85 -17.99 -2.86
N ALA A 476 23.58 -17.59 -3.03
CA ALA A 476 23.21 -16.21 -3.32
C ALA A 476 23.62 -15.26 -2.19
N THR A 477 23.50 -15.70 -0.94
CA THR A 477 23.94 -14.91 0.23
C THR A 477 25.46 -14.74 0.23
N SER A 478 26.24 -15.81 0.01
CA SER A 478 27.70 -15.73 -0.08
C SER A 478 28.18 -14.89 -1.27
N HIS A 479 27.53 -15.01 -2.44
CA HIS A 479 27.82 -14.18 -3.62
C HIS A 479 27.53 -12.70 -3.35
N SER A 480 26.37 -12.40 -2.73
CA SER A 480 26.00 -11.04 -2.33
C SER A 480 27.01 -10.43 -1.36
N ASN A 481 27.56 -11.24 -0.45
CA ASN A 481 28.60 -10.81 0.48
C ASN A 481 29.94 -10.49 -0.23
N ALA A 482 30.30 -11.26 -1.25
CA ALA A 482 31.53 -11.09 -2.00
C ALA A 482 31.44 -10.05 -3.13
N GLY A 483 30.25 -9.53 -3.43
CA GLY A 483 30.01 -8.72 -4.63
C GLY A 483 30.13 -9.52 -5.94
N ASP A 484 29.98 -10.86 -5.87
CA ASP A 484 30.03 -11.76 -7.01
C ASP A 484 28.66 -11.81 -7.68
N ASN A 485 28.57 -11.45 -8.96
CA ASN A 485 27.32 -11.46 -9.72
C ASN A 485 27.18 -12.69 -10.65
N SER A 486 28.08 -13.67 -10.55
CA SER A 486 28.05 -14.87 -11.39
C SER A 486 26.78 -15.71 -11.18
N LEU A 487 26.35 -16.38 -12.26
CA LEU A 487 25.20 -17.29 -12.24
C LEU A 487 25.42 -18.46 -11.27
N ILE A 488 24.35 -18.84 -10.57
CA ILE A 488 24.34 -19.94 -9.61
C ILE A 488 23.66 -21.15 -10.25
N THR A 489 24.45 -22.18 -10.57
CA THR A 489 23.95 -23.45 -11.10
C THR A 489 23.22 -24.24 -10.03
N LEU A 490 22.05 -24.78 -10.36
CA LEU A 490 21.29 -25.67 -9.51
C LEU A 490 22.08 -26.96 -9.26
N LEU A 491 22.25 -27.28 -7.98
CA LEU A 491 22.79 -28.57 -7.57
C LEU A 491 21.65 -29.56 -7.33
N ASN A 492 21.75 -30.75 -7.93
CA ASN A 492 20.81 -31.83 -7.63
C ASN A 492 21.06 -32.35 -6.19
N ALA A 493 20.03 -32.29 -5.34
CA ALA A 493 20.11 -32.68 -3.94
C ALA A 493 18.79 -33.29 -3.46
N ASN A 494 18.86 -34.29 -2.59
CA ASN A 494 17.71 -34.98 -2.00
C ASN A 494 17.02 -34.12 -0.93
N LYS A 495 15.71 -34.35 -0.69
CA LYS A 495 14.93 -33.67 0.37
C LYS A 495 15.65 -33.77 1.75
N PRO A 496 15.65 -32.70 2.57
CA PRO A 496 16.29 -32.71 3.89
C PRO A 496 15.59 -33.70 4.85
N VAL A 497 16.27 -34.13 5.92
CA VAL A 497 15.61 -34.82 7.06
C VAL A 497 15.40 -33.80 8.18
N SER A 498 14.28 -33.90 8.89
CA SER A 498 14.06 -33.11 10.10
C SER A 498 14.96 -33.57 11.25
N GLY A 499 15.51 -32.62 12.00
CA GLY A 499 16.16 -32.83 13.29
C GLY A 499 15.44 -32.07 14.41
N THR A 500 15.77 -32.38 15.67
CA THR A 500 15.23 -31.66 16.83
C THR A 500 16.07 -30.41 17.08
N GLU A 501 15.45 -29.24 16.90
CA GLU A 501 16.09 -27.95 17.11
C GLU A 501 16.34 -27.65 18.60
N THR A 502 17.45 -26.98 18.93
CA THR A 502 17.77 -26.52 20.31
C THR A 502 18.01 -25.02 20.40
N ILE A 503 17.62 -24.25 19.39
CA ILE A 503 17.67 -22.78 19.40
C ILE A 503 16.79 -22.24 20.53
N THR A 504 17.34 -21.37 21.38
CA THR A 504 16.60 -20.73 22.49
C THR A 504 16.06 -19.33 22.13
N GLY A 505 16.45 -18.81 20.96
CA GLY A 505 16.13 -17.46 20.47
C GLY A 505 17.25 -16.46 20.75
N GLY A 506 17.38 -15.43 19.92
CA GLY A 506 18.50 -14.47 19.96
C GLY A 506 18.81 -13.89 18.58
N ASN A 507 20.04 -13.44 18.35
CA ASN A 507 20.48 -12.95 17.05
C ASN A 507 21.68 -13.73 16.54
N LEU A 508 21.70 -14.02 15.23
CA LEU A 508 22.90 -14.47 14.53
C LEU A 508 23.51 -13.30 13.78
N LEU A 509 24.81 -13.14 13.95
CA LEU A 509 25.55 -11.99 13.44
C LEU A 509 25.99 -12.21 11.99
N HIS A 510 26.36 -11.13 11.29
CA HIS A 510 26.80 -11.17 9.91
C HIS A 510 27.86 -12.24 9.64
N ASP A 511 29.00 -12.17 10.33
CA ASP A 511 30.10 -13.12 10.13
C ASP A 511 29.67 -14.57 10.45
N GLU A 512 28.80 -14.74 11.44
CA GLU A 512 28.29 -16.06 11.82
C GLU A 512 27.36 -16.65 10.76
N TYR A 513 26.35 -15.91 10.30
CA TYR A 513 25.47 -16.45 9.27
C TYR A 513 26.18 -16.58 7.91
N ILE A 514 27.18 -15.77 7.59
CA ILE A 514 28.00 -15.98 6.38
C ILE A 514 28.82 -17.26 6.50
N LYS A 515 29.42 -17.52 7.66
CA LYS A 515 30.10 -18.80 7.93
C LYS A 515 29.14 -19.97 7.78
N ILE A 516 27.93 -19.87 8.34
CA ILE A 516 26.88 -20.87 8.20
C ILE A 516 26.52 -21.09 6.72
N ALA A 517 26.41 -20.03 5.92
CA ALA A 517 26.07 -20.13 4.49
C ALA A 517 27.11 -20.96 3.75
N ASN A 518 28.40 -20.67 3.98
CA ASN A 518 29.51 -21.38 3.37
C ASN A 518 29.59 -22.85 3.84
N ASP A 519 29.41 -23.10 5.14
CA ASP A 519 29.43 -24.46 5.70
C ASP A 519 28.28 -25.32 5.14
N VAL A 520 27.08 -24.74 5.04
CA VAL A 520 25.90 -25.41 4.47
C VAL A 520 26.08 -25.65 2.96
N LYS A 521 26.61 -24.67 2.22
CA LYS A 521 26.94 -24.83 0.80
C LYS A 521 27.86 -26.03 0.58
N ALA A 522 28.98 -26.07 1.29
CA ALA A 522 29.96 -27.15 1.22
C ALA A 522 29.35 -28.51 1.63
N TYR A 523 28.50 -28.52 2.67
CA TYR A 523 27.80 -29.73 3.08
C TYR A 523 26.88 -30.29 1.99
N ILE A 524 26.09 -29.43 1.33
CA ILE A 524 25.17 -29.87 0.25
C ILE A 524 25.97 -30.36 -0.96
N GLU A 525 27.08 -29.69 -1.31
CA GLU A 525 27.97 -30.11 -2.40
C GLU A 525 28.55 -31.50 -2.18
N ALA A 526 28.98 -31.80 -0.95
CA ALA A 526 29.55 -33.09 -0.58
C ALA A 526 28.50 -34.20 -0.43
N ASN A 527 27.37 -33.91 0.20
CA ASN A 527 26.40 -34.93 0.62
C ASN A 527 25.16 -35.04 -0.29
N LYS A 528 25.02 -34.14 -1.26
CA LYS A 528 23.85 -34.02 -2.14
C LYS A 528 22.53 -33.94 -1.36
N LYS A 529 22.55 -33.25 -0.22
CA LYS A 529 21.40 -33.06 0.70
C LYS A 529 21.71 -31.95 1.71
N ALA A 530 20.71 -31.16 2.10
CA ALA A 530 20.87 -30.17 3.17
C ALA A 530 20.99 -30.83 4.56
N PRO A 531 21.79 -30.25 5.47
CA PRO A 531 21.95 -30.78 6.81
C PRO A 531 20.62 -30.76 7.57
N SER A 532 20.39 -31.76 8.43
CA SER A 532 19.19 -31.78 9.29
C SER A 532 19.26 -30.75 10.41
N LEU A 533 20.47 -30.51 10.92
CA LEU A 533 20.80 -29.52 11.96
C LEU A 533 22.08 -28.77 11.58
N THR A 534 22.13 -27.49 11.93
CA THR A 534 23.27 -26.60 11.74
C THR A 534 23.61 -25.94 13.07
N SER A 535 24.85 -26.10 13.54
CA SER A 535 25.28 -25.54 14.83
C SER A 535 25.48 -24.03 14.76
N THR A 536 24.98 -23.32 15.77
CA THR A 536 25.07 -21.86 15.91
C THR A 536 25.38 -21.47 17.35
N SER A 537 25.69 -20.20 17.59
CA SER A 537 25.86 -19.59 18.90
C SER A 537 24.59 -19.67 19.79
N LEU A 538 23.42 -19.89 19.19
CA LEU A 538 22.13 -19.97 19.88
C LEU A 538 21.65 -21.42 20.10
N GLY A 539 22.39 -22.43 19.64
CA GLY A 539 22.00 -23.84 19.62
C GLY A 539 22.02 -24.47 18.22
N ASN A 540 21.52 -25.69 18.10
CA ASN A 540 21.44 -26.39 16.82
C ASN A 540 20.14 -26.00 16.09
N MET A 541 20.26 -25.34 14.95
CA MET A 541 19.17 -24.86 14.08
C MET A 541 18.69 -25.97 13.13
N ASN A 542 17.39 -26.18 12.95
CA ASN A 542 16.89 -27.12 11.94
C ASN A 542 16.86 -26.51 10.53
N TYR A 543 16.69 -27.35 9.50
CA TYR A 543 16.66 -26.87 8.11
C TYR A 543 15.51 -25.89 7.82
N GLN A 544 14.40 -25.98 8.56
CA GLN A 544 13.26 -25.08 8.36
C GLN A 544 13.57 -23.65 8.79
N SER A 545 14.15 -23.49 9.98
CA SER A 545 14.68 -22.23 10.48
C SER A 545 15.78 -21.69 9.57
N LEU A 546 16.66 -22.56 9.08
CA LEU A 546 17.75 -22.20 8.16
C LEU A 546 17.20 -21.59 6.86
N LEU A 547 16.26 -22.28 6.21
CA LEU A 547 15.62 -21.82 4.97
C LEU A 547 14.89 -20.49 5.20
N TYR A 548 14.09 -20.39 6.27
CA TYR A 548 13.36 -19.16 6.59
C TYR A 548 14.30 -17.99 6.92
N MET A 549 15.39 -18.24 7.65
CA MET A 549 16.41 -17.23 7.96
C MET A 549 17.02 -16.65 6.69
N TYR A 550 17.50 -17.49 5.74
CA TYR A 550 18.08 -16.96 4.50
C TYR A 550 17.06 -16.30 3.58
N CYS A 551 15.80 -16.72 3.60
CA CYS A 551 14.74 -15.99 2.90
C CYS A 551 14.58 -14.57 3.46
N ARG A 552 14.61 -14.41 4.78
CA ARG A 552 14.56 -13.09 5.43
C ARG A 552 15.82 -12.27 5.18
N ILE A 553 16.99 -12.88 5.18
CA ILE A 553 18.27 -12.21 4.84
C ILE A 553 18.23 -11.63 3.42
N LEU A 554 17.85 -12.43 2.42
CA LEU A 554 17.76 -11.94 1.02
C LEU A 554 16.64 -10.89 0.83
N ASN A 555 15.54 -10.98 1.59
CA ASN A 555 14.53 -9.92 1.61
C ASN A 555 15.08 -8.59 2.17
N GLN A 556 15.90 -8.64 3.23
CA GLN A 556 16.57 -7.45 3.76
C GLN A 556 17.61 -6.91 2.77
N TYR A 557 18.40 -7.78 2.13
CA TYR A 557 19.33 -7.41 1.06
C TYR A 557 18.65 -6.65 -0.08
N ASN A 558 17.52 -7.18 -0.58
CA ASN A 558 16.74 -6.55 -1.64
C ASN A 558 16.23 -5.16 -1.24
N SER A 559 15.89 -4.96 0.04
CA SER A 559 15.32 -3.71 0.54
C SER A 559 16.38 -2.64 0.82
N ASN A 560 17.55 -3.06 1.34
CA ASN A 560 18.57 -2.17 1.88
C ASN A 560 19.81 -2.01 0.98
N GLY A 561 19.96 -2.87 -0.05
CA GLY A 561 21.15 -2.95 -0.89
C GLY A 561 22.36 -3.64 -0.23
N ASN A 562 22.29 -3.96 1.06
CA ASN A 562 23.34 -4.61 1.85
C ASN A 562 22.77 -5.73 2.72
N LEU A 563 23.59 -6.76 3.00
CA LEU A 563 23.22 -7.84 3.92
C LEU A 563 23.04 -7.30 5.36
N PRO A 564 22.11 -7.87 6.16
CA PRO A 564 21.81 -7.36 7.50
C PRO A 564 22.95 -7.62 8.50
N VAL A 565 23.22 -6.68 9.40
CA VAL A 565 24.27 -6.85 10.43
C VAL A 565 23.99 -7.98 11.43
N ALA A 566 22.71 -8.31 11.63
CA ALA A 566 22.25 -9.43 12.42
C ALA A 566 20.86 -9.88 11.93
N VAL A 567 20.51 -11.14 12.17
CA VAL A 567 19.18 -11.70 11.93
C VAL A 567 18.61 -12.26 13.21
N ASN A 568 17.36 -11.90 13.51
CA ASN A 568 16.68 -12.37 14.71
C ASN A 568 16.23 -13.82 14.53
N MET A 569 16.44 -14.64 15.54
CA MET A 569 16.12 -16.05 15.57
C MET A 569 15.18 -16.35 16.73
N LYS A 570 14.23 -17.24 16.46
CA LYS A 570 13.36 -17.87 17.45
C LYS A 570 13.29 -19.36 17.14
N PRO A 571 12.97 -20.22 18.13
CA PRO A 571 12.75 -21.63 17.86
C PRO A 571 11.66 -21.82 16.79
N TRP A 572 11.83 -22.81 15.91
CA TRP A 572 10.87 -23.17 14.88
C TRP A 572 9.52 -23.55 15.50
N SER A 573 8.56 -22.64 15.41
CA SER A 573 7.19 -22.82 15.90
C SER A 573 6.26 -21.92 15.12
N THR A 574 5.05 -22.41 14.84
CA THR A 574 4.00 -21.62 14.16
C THR A 574 3.66 -20.34 14.93
N ALA A 575 3.77 -20.35 16.26
CA ALA A 575 3.56 -19.19 17.12
C ALA A 575 4.66 -18.12 17.02
N ASN A 576 5.86 -18.50 16.55
CA ASN A 576 6.98 -17.59 16.39
C ASN A 576 7.06 -16.93 15.01
N ILE A 577 6.18 -17.33 14.08
CA ILE A 577 6.15 -16.84 12.69
C ILE A 577 5.02 -15.80 12.55
N PRO A 578 5.25 -14.58 12.04
CA PRO A 578 6.50 -14.05 11.49
C PRO A 578 7.54 -13.66 12.57
N ILE A 579 8.83 -13.75 12.23
CA ILE A 579 9.91 -13.19 13.04
C ILE A 579 10.27 -11.80 12.46
N PRO A 580 9.97 -10.70 13.15
CA PRO A 580 10.29 -9.36 12.66
C PRO A 580 11.81 -9.12 12.75
N ASP A 581 12.43 -8.81 11.61
CA ASP A 581 13.80 -8.32 11.52
C ASP A 581 13.81 -6.80 11.42
N LYS A 582 14.84 -6.18 12.01
CA LYS A 582 14.94 -4.73 12.09
C LYS A 582 16.28 -4.21 11.58
N ALA A 583 16.22 -3.34 10.57
CA ALA A 583 17.40 -2.75 9.95
C ALA A 583 17.98 -1.56 10.74
N SER A 584 17.16 -0.86 11.54
CA SER A 584 17.60 0.27 12.38
C SER A 584 16.64 0.50 13.55
N PHE A 585 17.10 1.22 14.57
CA PHE A 585 16.36 1.55 15.79
C PHE A 585 16.09 3.04 15.85
N THR A 586 14.82 3.41 16.05
CA THR A 586 14.46 4.83 16.19
C THR A 586 14.96 5.38 17.53
N ILE A 587 15.18 6.70 17.61
CA ILE A 587 15.57 7.36 18.87
C ILE A 587 14.55 7.05 19.98
N THR A 588 13.25 7.03 19.68
CA THR A 588 12.18 6.74 20.64
C THR A 588 12.30 5.34 21.23
N GLU A 589 12.61 4.33 20.41
CA GLU A 589 12.80 2.96 20.88
C GLU A 589 14.04 2.82 21.77
N ILE A 590 15.13 3.48 21.40
CA ILE A 590 16.37 3.47 22.18
C ILE A 590 16.15 4.19 23.52
N ALA A 591 15.49 5.36 23.51
CA ALA A 591 15.19 6.14 24.71
C ALA A 591 14.21 5.41 25.65
N GLN A 592 13.25 4.67 25.08
CA GLN A 592 12.37 3.81 25.88
C GLN A 592 13.16 2.68 26.55
N SER A 593 14.00 1.95 25.82
CA SER A 593 14.83 0.91 26.42
C SER A 593 15.84 1.46 27.44
N ALA A 594 16.36 2.67 27.22
CA ALA A 594 17.20 3.39 28.19
C ALA A 594 16.46 3.65 29.51
N ALA A 595 15.20 4.08 29.43
CA ALA A 595 14.32 4.26 30.59
C ALA A 595 14.16 2.95 31.37
N ASP A 596 13.89 1.86 30.66
CA ASP A 596 13.64 0.54 31.24
C ASP A 596 14.91 -0.04 31.88
N VAL A 597 16.07 0.15 31.25
CA VAL A 597 17.37 -0.25 31.82
C VAL A 597 17.71 0.57 33.06
N LYS A 598 17.49 1.90 33.05
CA LYS A 598 17.67 2.73 34.26
C LYS A 598 16.80 2.20 35.41
N LYS A 599 15.50 2.01 35.16
CA LYS A 599 14.55 1.50 36.16
C LYS A 599 14.97 0.12 36.69
N PHE A 600 15.43 -0.77 35.80
CA PHE A 600 15.89 -2.10 36.20
C PHE A 600 17.11 -2.02 37.12
N VAL A 601 18.10 -1.18 36.78
CA VAL A 601 19.31 -0.99 37.59
C VAL A 601 18.96 -0.38 38.95
N ASP A 602 18.12 0.65 38.98
CA ASP A 602 17.69 1.32 40.22
C ASP A 602 17.00 0.36 41.19
N THR A 603 16.19 -0.58 40.66
CA THR A 603 15.47 -1.57 41.47
C THR A 603 16.34 -2.75 41.90
N ASN A 604 17.21 -3.26 41.02
CA ASN A 604 17.87 -4.55 41.22
C ASN A 604 19.37 -4.45 41.58
N GLY A 605 20.02 -3.31 41.33
CA GLY A 605 21.45 -3.13 41.58
C GLY A 605 22.39 -3.87 40.60
N TYR A 606 21.88 -4.44 39.51
CA TYR A 606 22.68 -5.06 38.44
C TYR A 606 22.14 -4.72 37.04
N LEU A 607 22.98 -4.83 36.01
CA LEU A 607 22.57 -4.63 34.61
C LEU A 607 21.89 -5.88 34.05
N PRO A 608 20.84 -5.73 33.22
CA PRO A 608 20.23 -6.86 32.52
C PRO A 608 21.25 -7.52 31.55
N GLU A 609 21.19 -8.84 31.44
CA GLU A 609 22.06 -9.61 30.54
C GLU A 609 21.73 -9.32 29.06
N TRP A 610 20.43 -9.24 28.75
CA TRP A 610 19.90 -8.91 27.43
C TRP A 610 18.97 -7.70 27.53
N ILE A 611 19.10 -6.77 26.58
CA ILE A 611 18.29 -5.56 26.48
C ILE A 611 17.38 -5.66 25.27
N THR A 612 16.08 -5.56 25.47
CA THR A 612 15.13 -5.49 24.36
C THR A 612 15.01 -4.05 23.86
N VAL A 613 15.36 -3.81 22.59
CA VAL A 613 15.18 -2.51 21.91
C VAL A 613 14.27 -2.69 20.72
N GLY A 614 13.10 -2.03 20.74
CA GLY A 614 12.12 -2.10 19.65
C GLY A 614 11.79 -3.53 19.20
N GLY A 615 11.72 -4.49 20.13
CA GLY A 615 11.45 -5.91 19.89
C GLY A 615 12.66 -6.82 19.64
N VAL A 616 13.88 -6.28 19.57
CA VAL A 616 15.11 -7.03 19.30
C VAL A 616 15.95 -7.19 20.58
N TYR A 617 16.47 -8.39 20.85
CA TYR A 617 17.35 -8.66 21.99
C TYR A 617 18.81 -8.31 21.66
N LEU A 618 19.38 -7.33 22.37
CA LEU A 618 20.74 -6.87 22.18
C LEU A 618 21.57 -7.17 23.42
N ASN A 619 22.86 -7.44 23.22
CA ASN A 619 23.80 -7.51 24.33
C ASN A 619 24.14 -6.09 24.84
N GLN A 620 24.82 -6.01 25.98
CA GLN A 620 25.17 -4.75 26.63
C GLN A 620 26.06 -3.83 25.77
N THR A 621 26.96 -4.37 24.94
CA THR A 621 27.83 -3.57 24.07
C THR A 621 27.04 -2.94 22.92
N GLN A 622 26.19 -3.73 22.27
CA GLN A 622 25.31 -3.27 21.21
C GLN A 622 24.39 -2.17 21.74
N PHE A 623 23.85 -2.35 22.94
CA PHE A 623 23.05 -1.33 23.59
C PHE A 623 23.85 -0.06 23.89
N LEU A 624 25.09 -0.16 24.40
CA LEU A 624 25.96 1.01 24.62
C LEU A 624 26.26 1.77 23.32
N HIS A 625 26.44 1.06 22.20
CA HIS A 625 26.57 1.68 20.88
C HIS A 625 25.30 2.46 20.50
N LEU A 626 24.12 1.85 20.66
CA LEU A 626 22.85 2.54 20.40
C LEU A 626 22.66 3.78 21.28
N LEU A 627 22.96 3.68 22.58
CA LEU A 627 22.87 4.79 23.54
C LEU A 627 23.75 5.97 23.10
N THR A 628 25.01 5.71 22.75
CA THR A 628 25.98 6.74 22.37
C THR A 628 25.69 7.34 21.00
N ALA A 629 25.32 6.51 20.02
CA ALA A 629 24.92 6.98 18.69
C ALA A 629 23.63 7.81 18.73
N ALA A 630 22.63 7.41 19.51
CA ALA A 630 21.41 8.19 19.70
C ALA A 630 21.72 9.53 20.38
N THR A 631 22.58 9.54 21.41
CA THR A 631 23.02 10.79 22.07
C THR A 631 23.66 11.77 21.09
N LEU A 632 24.50 11.28 20.17
CA LEU A 632 25.13 12.10 19.13
C LEU A 632 24.14 12.63 18.09
N LEU A 633 23.21 11.79 17.62
CA LEU A 633 22.14 12.20 16.70
C LEU A 633 21.27 13.29 17.32
N ILE A 634 20.80 13.09 18.55
CA ILE A 634 20.01 14.08 19.29
C ILE A 634 20.80 15.39 19.45
N ASN A 635 22.09 15.32 19.82
CA ASN A 635 22.91 16.51 19.98
C ASN A 635 23.09 17.30 18.68
N SER A 636 23.18 16.61 17.54
CA SER A 636 23.33 17.24 16.22
C SER A 636 22.05 17.88 15.68
N GLY A 637 20.90 17.68 16.34
CA GLY A 637 19.59 18.11 15.86
C GLY A 637 19.07 17.32 14.65
N GLN A 638 19.74 16.23 14.27
CA GLN A 638 19.30 15.37 13.18
C GLN A 638 18.34 14.29 13.71
N GLY A 639 17.12 14.26 13.16
CA GLY A 639 16.23 13.11 13.31
C GLY A 639 16.79 11.89 12.57
N GLY A 640 16.35 10.69 12.92
CA GLY A 640 16.74 9.46 12.21
C GLY A 640 16.71 8.21 13.07
N SER A 641 17.33 7.16 12.56
CA SER A 641 17.46 5.86 13.23
C SER A 641 18.94 5.46 13.32
N VAL A 642 19.29 4.72 14.36
CA VAL A 642 20.63 4.17 14.57
C VAL A 642 20.67 2.73 14.05
N ILE A 643 21.68 2.41 13.27
CA ILE A 643 21.99 1.03 12.90
C ILE A 643 22.90 0.46 13.99
N SER A 644 22.49 -0.61 14.65
CA SER A 644 23.36 -1.31 15.61
C SER A 644 24.57 -1.88 14.88
N VAL A 645 25.73 -1.92 15.53
CA VAL A 645 26.87 -2.70 15.05
C VAL A 645 26.93 -4.05 15.72
N ASP A 646 27.51 -5.02 15.03
CA ASP A 646 27.93 -6.26 15.65
C ASP A 646 29.12 -5.98 16.59
N ALA A 647 28.95 -6.29 17.87
CA ALA A 647 29.99 -6.12 18.86
C ALA A 647 29.82 -7.03 20.07
N VAL A 648 30.93 -7.63 20.51
CA VAL A 648 30.97 -8.52 21.68
C VAL A 648 31.18 -7.75 22.99
N LEU A 649 30.97 -8.44 24.12
CA LEU A 649 31.27 -7.89 25.45
C LEU A 649 32.79 -7.61 25.63
N PRO A 650 33.16 -6.62 26.47
CA PRO A 650 34.55 -6.41 26.87
C PRO A 650 35.18 -7.69 27.47
N SER A 651 36.49 -7.88 27.30
CA SER A 651 37.18 -9.10 27.79
C SER A 651 37.70 -8.96 29.22
N GLY A 652 37.64 -7.78 29.81
CA GLY A 652 38.10 -7.52 31.18
C GLY A 652 37.08 -6.71 31.96
N VAL A 653 36.97 -6.98 33.26
CA VAL A 653 36.16 -6.19 34.18
C VAL A 653 37.07 -5.14 34.82
N VAL A 654 36.74 -3.86 34.64
CA VAL A 654 37.38 -2.73 35.32
C VAL A 654 36.36 -2.11 36.26
N ASN A 655 36.73 -1.92 37.53
CA ASN A 655 35.89 -1.23 38.51
C ASN A 655 35.98 0.29 38.33
N ASP A 656 34.96 1.01 38.80
CA ASP A 656 34.99 2.47 38.81
C ASP A 656 36.11 2.99 39.70
N GLY A 657 36.84 3.98 39.19
CA GLY A 657 37.77 4.82 39.94
C GLY A 657 37.33 6.28 39.79
N LEU A 658 36.13 6.59 40.25
CA LEU A 658 35.45 7.87 40.04
C LEU A 658 35.43 8.71 41.32
N THR A 659 35.74 10.00 41.21
CA THR A 659 35.38 11.02 42.19
C THR A 659 33.98 11.55 41.86
N GLU A 660 33.08 11.62 42.83
CA GLU A 660 31.71 12.10 42.60
C GLU A 660 31.71 13.53 42.04
N GLY A 661 30.98 13.74 40.95
CA GLY A 661 30.88 15.04 40.29
C GLY A 661 29.97 15.00 39.06
N THR A 662 29.92 16.12 38.33
CA THR A 662 29.09 16.27 37.13
C THR A 662 29.93 16.42 35.87
N LEU A 663 29.54 15.74 34.78
CA LEU A 663 30.06 16.00 33.44
C LEU A 663 29.19 17.03 32.73
N SER A 664 29.83 17.97 32.02
CA SER A 664 29.12 18.89 31.13
C SER A 664 28.60 18.17 29.88
N LYS A 665 27.62 18.78 29.19
CA LYS A 665 27.12 18.34 27.89
C LYS A 665 28.23 18.06 26.88
N ASP A 666 29.15 19.00 26.72
CA ASP A 666 30.25 18.85 25.76
C ASP A 666 31.16 17.67 26.14
N SER A 667 31.40 17.47 27.43
CA SER A 667 32.24 16.36 27.93
C SER A 667 31.61 14.99 27.67
N TYR A 668 30.33 14.78 28.00
CA TYR A 668 29.71 13.48 27.77
C TYR A 668 29.38 13.23 26.29
N VAL A 669 29.13 14.27 25.48
CA VAL A 669 28.95 14.11 24.02
C VAL A 669 30.27 13.68 23.37
N LEU A 670 31.40 14.28 23.75
CA LEU A 670 32.72 13.87 23.28
C LEU A 670 33.02 12.41 23.67
N LEU A 671 32.71 12.03 24.91
CA LEU A 671 32.86 10.66 25.37
C LEU A 671 31.98 9.68 24.57
N ALA A 672 30.76 10.09 24.19
CA ALA A 672 29.86 9.26 23.38
C ALA A 672 30.49 8.97 22.01
N GLN A 673 31.09 9.98 21.38
CA GLN A 673 31.81 9.83 20.12
C GLN A 673 32.99 8.86 20.24
N GLN A 674 33.77 8.95 21.31
CA GLN A 674 34.90 8.07 21.55
C GLN A 674 34.45 6.61 21.73
N ILE A 675 33.40 6.37 22.52
CA ILE A 675 32.84 5.03 22.75
C ILE A 675 32.27 4.46 21.45
N LYS A 676 31.47 5.24 20.72
CA LYS A 676 30.90 4.81 19.43
C LYS A 676 32.01 4.39 18.47
N ASN A 677 33.03 5.23 18.28
CA ASN A 677 34.16 4.95 17.40
C ASN A 677 34.92 3.70 17.86
N TYR A 678 35.16 3.54 19.16
CA TYR A 678 35.82 2.37 19.72
C TYR A 678 35.06 1.07 19.39
N ILE A 679 33.75 1.05 19.63
CA ILE A 679 32.92 -0.14 19.38
C ILE A 679 32.87 -0.45 17.88
N GLU A 680 32.74 0.56 17.02
CA GLU A 680 32.67 0.39 15.57
C GLU A 680 33.96 -0.17 14.97
N GLN A 681 35.12 0.27 15.49
CA GLN A 681 36.44 -0.17 15.03
C GLN A 681 36.83 -1.54 15.58
N ASN A 682 36.58 -1.80 16.86
CA ASN A 682 37.06 -3.00 17.54
C ASN A 682 36.01 -4.13 17.58
N LYS A 683 34.77 -3.86 17.14
CA LYS A 683 33.62 -4.78 17.25
C LYS A 683 33.45 -5.34 18.67
N LYS A 684 33.70 -4.48 19.66
CA LYS A 684 33.76 -4.86 21.08
C LYS A 684 33.58 -3.67 22.01
N GLY A 685 32.97 -3.90 23.17
CA GLY A 685 32.78 -2.87 24.20
C GLY A 685 34.09 -2.48 24.89
N PRO A 686 34.30 -1.20 25.25
CA PRO A 686 35.45 -0.80 26.04
C PRO A 686 35.35 -1.38 27.46
N ASN A 687 36.46 -1.80 28.07
CA ASN A 687 36.47 -2.24 29.47
C ASN A 687 36.12 -1.08 30.43
N SER A 688 36.64 0.12 30.11
CA SER A 688 36.41 1.39 30.81
C SER A 688 36.75 2.56 29.88
N MET A 689 36.40 3.78 30.29
CA MET A 689 36.83 5.02 29.66
C MET A 689 37.32 6.02 30.72
N THR A 690 38.30 6.85 30.37
CA THR A 690 38.81 7.91 31.26
C THR A 690 38.02 9.19 31.07
N THR A 691 37.64 9.83 32.18
CA THR A 691 36.96 11.14 32.22
C THR A 691 37.73 12.10 33.12
N THR A 692 37.33 13.37 33.16
CA THR A 692 37.86 14.36 34.13
C THR A 692 37.58 13.97 35.59
N LEU A 693 36.62 13.07 35.84
CA LEU A 693 36.25 12.58 37.16
C LEU A 693 36.91 11.23 37.50
N GLY A 694 37.77 10.71 36.62
CA GLY A 694 38.45 9.42 36.78
C GLY A 694 37.96 8.34 35.81
N THR A 695 38.18 7.08 36.18
CA THR A 695 37.92 5.91 35.31
C THR A 695 36.48 5.42 35.46
N ALA A 696 35.68 5.53 34.40
CA ALA A 696 34.31 5.00 34.33
C ALA A 696 34.31 3.59 33.74
N SER A 697 33.79 2.61 34.47
CA SER A 697 33.62 1.23 34.00
C SER A 697 32.59 1.13 32.87
N PHE A 698 32.67 0.06 32.07
CA PHE A 698 31.68 -0.28 31.05
C PHE A 698 30.22 -0.19 31.55
N LYS A 699 29.96 -0.67 32.77
CA LYS A 699 28.63 -0.65 33.39
C LYS A 699 28.16 0.76 33.71
N SER A 700 29.05 1.59 34.25
CA SER A 700 28.77 3.00 34.53
C SER A 700 28.50 3.82 33.28
N LEU A 701 29.15 3.49 32.16
CA LEU A 701 28.86 4.13 30.87
C LEU A 701 27.45 3.80 30.39
N ILE A 702 27.04 2.52 30.41
CA ILE A 702 25.68 2.11 30.02
C ILE A 702 24.64 2.82 30.90
N TYR A 703 24.84 2.78 32.21
CA TYR A 703 23.90 3.38 33.14
C TYR A 703 23.84 4.92 33.00
N MET A 704 24.97 5.60 32.82
CA MET A 704 25.00 7.04 32.58
C MET A 704 24.27 7.44 31.30
N TYR A 705 24.55 6.79 30.16
CA TYR A 705 23.83 7.13 28.92
C TYR A 705 22.37 6.71 28.94
N SER A 706 22.01 5.67 29.69
CA SER A 706 20.61 5.32 29.93
C SER A 706 19.88 6.46 30.66
N ARG A 707 20.52 7.07 31.66
CA ARG A 707 20.01 8.26 32.36
C ARG A 707 19.92 9.48 31.44
N ILE A 708 20.93 9.73 30.60
CA ILE A 708 20.91 10.83 29.61
C ILE A 708 19.73 10.70 28.65
N LEU A 709 19.49 9.50 28.10
CA LEU A 709 18.38 9.31 27.16
C LEU A 709 17.00 9.26 27.86
N GLN A 710 16.94 8.88 29.14
CA GLN A 710 15.75 9.08 29.96
C GLN A 710 15.43 10.58 30.12
N GLN A 711 16.43 11.44 30.37
CA GLN A 711 16.23 12.89 30.42
C GLN A 711 15.73 13.44 29.07
N TYR A 712 16.29 12.97 27.96
CA TYR A 712 15.78 13.31 26.63
C TYR A 712 14.32 12.88 26.44
N LYS A 713 13.94 11.68 26.88
CA LYS A 713 12.56 11.20 26.79
C LYS A 713 11.57 12.12 27.54
N LEU A 714 11.96 12.62 28.72
CA LEU A 714 11.13 13.49 29.55
C LEU A 714 11.09 14.94 29.03
N HIS A 715 12.24 15.51 28.69
CA HIS A 715 12.38 16.94 28.43
C HIS A 715 12.56 17.30 26.95
N GLN A 716 12.63 16.29 26.05
CA GLN A 716 12.96 16.44 24.63
C GLN A 716 14.33 17.09 24.35
N THR A 717 15.17 17.21 25.38
CA THR A 717 16.54 17.72 25.31
C THR A 717 17.45 16.87 26.18
N ILE A 718 18.67 16.59 25.73
CA ILE A 718 19.71 15.99 26.59
C ILE A 718 20.19 17.01 27.64
N PRO A 719 20.53 16.57 28.87
CA PRO A 719 20.74 17.47 30.00
C PRO A 719 22.04 18.28 29.86
N THR A 720 22.08 19.51 30.36
CA THR A 720 23.28 20.37 30.31
C THR A 720 24.45 19.82 31.12
N THR A 721 24.15 19.03 32.14
CA THR A 721 25.11 18.30 32.97
C THR A 721 24.52 16.94 33.36
N ILE A 722 25.38 15.94 33.61
CA ILE A 722 24.97 14.63 34.15
C ILE A 722 25.85 14.24 35.33
N ILE A 723 25.28 13.71 36.41
CA ILE A 723 26.07 13.19 37.53
C ILE A 723 26.74 11.90 37.10
N LEU A 724 28.06 11.80 37.28
CA LEU A 724 28.81 10.56 37.08
C LEU A 724 29.37 10.10 38.43
N LYS A 725 28.82 9.00 38.94
CA LYS A 725 29.27 8.28 40.13
C LYS A 725 29.12 6.78 39.93
N ASN A 726 29.51 6.00 40.93
CA ASN A 726 29.39 4.54 40.91
C ASN A 726 27.93 4.10 40.67
N TRP A 727 27.73 3.24 39.68
CA TRP A 727 26.42 2.78 39.19
C TRP A 727 25.63 1.90 40.15
N THR A 728 26.22 1.51 41.28
CA THR A 728 25.60 0.62 42.30
C THR A 728 24.63 1.32 43.25
N THR A 729 24.50 2.65 43.17
CA THR A 729 23.49 3.42 43.94
C THR A 729 22.58 4.20 42.99
N PRO A 730 21.26 4.25 43.24
CA PRO A 730 20.35 5.06 42.45
C PRO A 730 20.83 6.51 42.33
N ILE A 731 20.61 7.09 41.15
CA ILE A 731 20.95 8.47 40.85
C ILE A 731 19.69 9.15 40.34
N TYR A 732 19.28 10.18 41.06
CA TYR A 732 18.09 10.98 40.76
C TYR A 732 18.53 12.24 39.99
N ASP A 733 18.62 12.13 38.67
CA ASP A 733 18.91 13.28 37.79
C ASP A 733 17.65 14.03 37.34
N ASP A 734 16.46 13.52 37.70
CA ASP A 734 15.19 14.13 37.36
C ASP A 734 15.08 15.51 38.03
N HIS A 735 14.72 16.52 37.26
CA HIS A 735 14.60 17.89 37.71
C HIS A 735 13.33 18.51 37.15
N PHE A 736 12.77 19.44 37.91
CA PHE A 736 11.52 20.11 37.56
C PHE A 736 11.69 21.62 37.65
N THR A 737 11.02 22.31 36.75
CA THR A 737 10.81 23.76 36.80
C THR A 737 9.78 24.11 37.88
N HIS A 738 9.82 25.36 38.35
CA HIS A 738 8.79 25.86 39.27
C HIS A 738 7.39 25.73 38.68
N GLN A 739 7.23 25.96 37.38
CA GLN A 739 5.94 25.91 36.72
C GLN A 739 5.33 24.50 36.70
N GLU A 740 6.15 23.46 36.47
CA GLU A 740 5.69 22.07 36.54
C GLU A 740 5.19 21.74 37.95
N ILE A 741 5.94 22.10 38.98
CA ILE A 741 5.57 21.83 40.39
C ILE A 741 4.32 22.62 40.78
N ILE A 742 4.23 23.91 40.41
CA ILE A 742 3.06 24.77 40.66
C ILE A 742 1.80 24.19 39.98
N ASN A 743 1.93 23.71 38.75
CA ASN A 743 0.82 23.11 38.02
C ASN A 743 0.33 21.84 38.71
N THR A 744 1.24 20.93 39.05
CA THR A 744 0.90 19.71 39.78
C THR A 744 0.33 20.03 41.17
N ALA A 745 0.81 21.05 41.88
CA ALA A 745 0.26 21.46 43.17
C ALA A 745 -1.22 21.88 43.07
N ALA A 746 -1.59 22.58 41.99
CA ALA A 746 -2.96 22.95 41.71
C ALA A 746 -3.85 21.74 41.32
N GLU A 747 -3.30 20.79 40.58
CA GLU A 747 -3.99 19.53 40.25
C GLU A 747 -4.25 18.69 41.50
N VAL A 748 -3.23 18.53 42.35
CA VAL A 748 -3.35 17.84 43.65
C VAL A 748 -4.38 18.54 44.53
N ARG A 749 -4.41 19.87 44.57
CA ARG A 749 -5.46 20.61 45.29
C ARG A 749 -6.85 20.31 44.74
N THR A 750 -7.01 20.29 43.42
CA THR A 750 -8.30 19.97 42.77
C THR A 750 -8.73 18.54 43.11
N PHE A 751 -7.79 17.59 43.10
CA PHE A 751 -8.02 16.22 43.53
C PHE A 751 -8.51 16.16 44.98
N VAL A 752 -7.86 16.86 45.91
CA VAL A 752 -8.25 16.88 47.33
C VAL A 752 -9.64 17.48 47.51
N ILE A 753 -9.98 18.57 46.81
CA ILE A 753 -11.31 19.19 46.87
C ILE A 753 -12.40 18.18 46.45
N GLY A 754 -12.19 17.47 45.34
CA GLY A 754 -13.14 16.49 44.83
C GLY A 754 -13.24 15.22 45.68
N ASN A 755 -12.12 14.69 46.18
CA ASN A 755 -12.05 13.34 46.73
C ASN A 755 -11.97 13.30 48.27
N GLY A 756 -11.47 14.36 48.92
CA GLY A 756 -11.36 14.41 50.38
C GLY A 756 -10.21 13.62 50.98
N TYR A 757 -9.24 13.21 50.17
CA TYR A 757 -8.00 12.59 50.60
C TYR A 757 -6.85 13.02 49.69
N LEU A 758 -5.62 12.82 50.16
CA LEU A 758 -4.40 13.13 49.42
C LEU A 758 -3.99 11.97 48.50
N PRO A 759 -3.50 12.24 47.28
CA PRO A 759 -3.02 11.18 46.39
C PRO A 759 -1.76 10.52 46.97
N GLU A 760 -1.67 9.19 46.89
CA GLU A 760 -0.50 8.42 47.34
C GLU A 760 0.71 8.64 46.43
N TYR A 761 0.45 8.71 45.12
CA TYR A 761 1.45 8.97 44.09
C TYR A 761 1.05 10.18 43.24
N ILE A 762 2.02 11.01 42.92
CA ILE A 762 1.85 12.27 42.19
C ILE A 762 2.69 12.17 40.90
N THR A 763 2.12 12.56 39.76
CA THR A 763 2.88 12.59 38.50
C THR A 763 3.26 14.01 38.14
N ILE A 764 4.56 14.27 37.98
CA ILE A 764 5.10 15.56 37.54
C ILE A 764 5.79 15.34 36.20
N ASN A 765 5.24 15.91 35.13
CA ASN A 765 5.75 15.74 33.76
C ASN A 765 6.16 14.30 33.39
N GLY A 766 5.31 13.32 33.76
CA GLY A 766 5.53 11.89 33.48
C GLY A 766 6.40 11.14 34.50
N VAL A 767 6.99 11.83 35.48
CA VAL A 767 7.72 11.22 36.60
C VAL A 767 6.78 11.00 37.78
N VAL A 768 6.67 9.75 38.25
CA VAL A 768 5.87 9.40 39.43
C VAL A 768 6.70 9.62 40.69
N VAL A 769 6.19 10.43 41.61
CA VAL A 769 6.79 10.74 42.91
C VAL A 769 5.82 10.41 44.05
N ASN A 770 6.36 10.13 45.23
CA ASN A 770 5.56 9.93 46.43
C ASN A 770 5.28 11.27 47.16
N GLN A 771 4.47 11.21 48.22
CA GLN A 771 4.07 12.40 48.97
C GLN A 771 5.24 13.17 49.61
N ALA A 772 6.27 12.47 50.14
CA ALA A 772 7.40 13.13 50.79
C ALA A 772 8.31 13.83 49.78
N GLN A 773 8.55 13.17 48.64
CA GLN A 773 9.25 13.77 47.50
C GLN A 773 8.53 15.04 47.04
N PHE A 774 7.20 14.97 46.88
CA PHE A 774 6.45 16.14 46.44
C PHE A 774 6.41 17.25 47.49
N LEU A 775 6.26 16.94 48.79
CA LEU A 775 6.38 17.96 49.85
C LEU A 775 7.72 18.71 49.78
N GLN A 776 8.83 17.98 49.59
CA GLN A 776 10.15 18.58 49.45
C GLN A 776 10.22 19.54 48.23
N LEU A 777 9.63 19.13 47.10
CA LEU A 777 9.53 19.98 45.90
C LEU A 777 8.66 21.23 46.15
N LEU A 778 7.54 21.08 46.86
CA LEU A 778 6.62 22.18 47.18
C LEU A 778 7.29 23.24 48.07
N VAL A 779 7.94 22.83 49.16
CA VAL A 779 8.62 23.77 50.08
C VAL A 779 9.83 24.44 49.42
N THR A 780 10.59 23.69 48.63
CA THR A 780 11.73 24.25 47.89
C THR A 780 11.29 25.26 46.84
N THR A 781 10.22 24.95 46.10
CA THR A 781 9.62 25.89 45.13
C THR A 781 9.14 27.16 45.83
N THR A 782 8.50 27.03 46.99
CA THR A 782 8.02 28.18 47.78
C THR A 782 9.18 29.09 48.22
N LEU A 783 10.28 28.50 48.71
CA LEU A 783 11.48 29.25 49.10
C LEU A 783 12.18 29.92 47.90
N LYS A 784 12.29 29.22 46.77
CA LYS A 784 12.93 29.77 45.56
C LYS A 784 12.13 30.93 44.98
N ILE A 785 10.80 30.81 44.92
CA ILE A 785 9.90 31.91 44.54
C ILE A 785 10.11 33.11 45.46
N ASN A 786 10.13 32.90 46.78
CA ASN A 786 10.37 33.98 47.75
C ASN A 786 11.73 34.68 47.54
N ASN A 787 12.74 33.96 47.02
CA ASN A 787 14.10 34.45 46.82
C ASN A 787 14.39 34.90 45.37
N ASN A 788 13.40 34.88 44.46
CA ASN A 788 13.59 35.12 43.01
C ASN A 788 14.63 34.20 42.34
N ASP A 789 14.83 32.99 42.85
CA ASP A 789 15.64 31.96 42.21
C ASP A 789 14.78 31.21 41.19
N ASN A 790 15.24 31.06 39.95
CA ASN A 790 14.55 30.36 38.86
C ASN A 790 15.21 29.04 38.45
N THR A 791 16.22 28.58 39.19
CA THR A 791 16.94 27.34 38.89
C THR A 791 16.05 26.11 39.13
N ALA A 792 16.20 25.08 38.30
CA ALA A 792 15.44 23.83 38.44
C ALA A 792 15.66 23.15 39.81
N ILE A 793 14.70 22.34 40.22
CA ILE A 793 14.71 21.61 41.48
C ILE A 793 14.88 20.12 41.17
N TYR A 794 15.96 19.54 41.65
CA TYR A 794 16.25 18.12 41.51
C TYR A 794 15.42 17.28 42.47
N LEU A 795 14.89 16.17 41.97
CA LEU A 795 14.16 15.19 42.75
C LEU A 795 15.06 14.56 43.81
N GLN A 796 14.53 14.44 45.02
CA GLN A 796 15.18 13.74 46.12
C GLN A 796 14.54 12.35 46.34
N ASN A 797 15.20 11.46 47.08
CA ASN A 797 14.71 10.12 47.38
C ASN A 797 13.35 10.17 48.12
N GLY A 798 13.25 11.00 49.17
CA GLY A 798 12.01 11.30 49.89
C GLY A 798 11.26 10.08 50.43
N VAL A 799 11.39 9.76 51.71
CA VAL A 799 10.65 8.64 52.33
C VAL A 799 9.41 9.16 53.08
N VAL A 800 8.24 8.57 52.83
CA VAL A 800 6.96 8.95 53.45
C VAL A 800 6.95 8.56 54.94
N PRO A 801 6.73 9.49 55.88
CA PRO A 801 6.67 9.19 57.30
C PRO A 801 5.28 8.69 57.74
N ASN A 802 5.22 8.03 58.89
CA ASN A 802 3.94 7.78 59.58
C ASN A 802 3.42 9.09 60.19
N SER A 803 2.24 9.55 59.76
CA SER A 803 1.64 10.80 60.24
C SER A 803 0.52 10.53 61.24
N ASP A 804 0.52 11.23 62.38
CA ASP A 804 -0.60 11.22 63.34
C ASP A 804 -1.63 12.30 62.95
N SER A 805 -2.82 11.85 62.55
CA SER A 805 -3.91 12.73 62.14
C SER A 805 -4.55 13.53 63.29
N ASN A 806 -4.31 13.18 64.56
CA ASN A 806 -4.88 13.91 65.70
C ASN A 806 -4.11 15.19 66.05
N ILE A 807 -2.95 15.42 65.44
CA ILE A 807 -2.19 16.66 65.60
C ILE A 807 -2.82 17.72 64.69
N ILE A 808 -3.61 18.62 65.28
CA ILE A 808 -4.44 19.61 64.59
C ILE A 808 -4.04 21.01 65.07
N ALA A 809 -3.22 21.71 64.28
CA ALA A 809 -2.97 23.12 64.49
C ALA A 809 -4.11 23.95 63.87
N VAL A 810 -4.60 24.93 64.61
CA VAL A 810 -5.67 25.85 64.17
C VAL A 810 -5.15 27.27 64.33
N GLY A 811 -5.30 28.09 63.28
CA GLY A 811 -4.88 29.48 63.32
C GLY A 811 -4.41 30.03 61.98
N THR A 812 -3.89 31.26 62.01
CA THR A 812 -3.42 31.97 60.81
C THR A 812 -1.89 31.91 60.68
N LEU A 813 -1.41 31.35 59.59
CA LEU A 813 -0.01 31.36 59.18
C LEU A 813 0.24 32.53 58.22
N VAL A 814 0.92 33.57 58.68
CA VAL A 814 1.37 34.69 57.83
C VAL A 814 2.58 34.31 56.96
N LEU A 815 2.82 35.05 55.87
CA LEU A 815 3.92 34.83 54.92
C LEU A 815 5.27 34.51 55.59
N SER A 816 5.72 35.35 56.51
CA SER A 816 6.99 35.14 57.20
C SER A 816 7.05 33.82 57.97
N LYS A 817 5.92 33.35 58.51
CA LYS A 817 5.85 32.13 59.34
C LYS A 817 5.76 30.86 58.54
N TYR A 818 5.05 30.84 57.40
CA TYR A 818 5.10 29.66 56.54
C TYR A 818 6.40 29.60 55.72
N ILE A 819 7.08 30.71 55.44
CA ILE A 819 8.44 30.68 54.85
C ILE A 819 9.45 30.09 55.84
N GLU A 820 9.39 30.50 57.11
CA GLU A 820 10.19 29.92 58.20
C GLU A 820 9.94 28.40 58.31
N LEU A 821 8.67 27.99 58.30
CA LEU A 821 8.29 26.58 58.32
C LEU A 821 8.82 25.81 57.09
N ALA A 822 8.80 26.39 55.89
CA ALA A 822 9.31 25.77 54.66
C ALA A 822 10.82 25.51 54.76
N SER A 823 11.56 26.49 55.30
CA SER A 823 12.99 26.35 55.58
C SER A 823 13.25 25.22 56.57
N ASN A 824 12.50 25.17 57.67
CA ASN A 824 12.65 24.13 58.69
C ASN A 824 12.38 22.72 58.13
N ILE A 825 11.38 22.57 57.24
CA ILE A 825 11.11 21.31 56.56
C ILE A 825 12.28 20.91 55.66
N ASN A 826 12.81 21.84 54.85
CA ASN A 826 13.95 21.55 53.98
C ASN A 826 15.21 21.14 54.78
N THR A 827 15.50 21.84 55.87
CA THR A 827 16.59 21.46 56.79
C THR A 827 16.36 20.08 57.41
N TYR A 828 15.11 19.74 57.74
CA TYR A 828 14.77 18.41 58.26
C TYR A 828 15.10 17.29 57.25
N PHE A 829 14.70 17.45 55.98
CA PHE A 829 15.00 16.48 54.92
C PHE A 829 16.51 16.26 54.76
N LEU A 830 17.32 17.33 54.79
CA LEU A 830 18.77 17.25 54.68
C LEU A 830 19.42 16.49 55.84
N ASN A 831 18.90 16.65 57.06
CA ASN A 831 19.49 16.08 58.26
C ASN A 831 18.98 14.67 58.63
N ASN A 832 17.92 14.17 57.98
CA ASN A 832 17.26 12.92 58.36
C ASN A 832 17.17 11.91 57.20
N ASN A 833 18.25 11.75 56.43
CA ASN A 833 18.31 10.81 55.30
C ASN A 833 17.16 10.98 54.29
N GLN A 834 16.68 12.21 54.11
CA GLN A 834 15.54 12.54 53.24
C GLN A 834 14.22 11.88 53.65
N ASN A 835 14.05 11.50 54.93
CA ASN A 835 12.74 11.17 55.49
C ASN A 835 11.90 12.46 55.64
N GLY A 836 10.63 12.40 55.23
CA GLY A 836 9.69 13.49 55.49
C GLY A 836 9.42 13.63 56.99
N PRO A 837 9.14 14.85 57.49
CA PRO A 837 8.80 15.04 58.89
C PRO A 837 7.40 14.48 59.20
N SER A 838 7.26 13.66 60.24
CA SER A 838 5.92 13.19 60.69
C SER A 838 5.05 14.34 61.21
N LYS A 839 5.69 15.35 61.81
CA LYS A 839 5.11 16.62 62.27
C LYS A 839 6.17 17.73 62.30
N MET A 840 5.75 18.99 62.30
CA MET A 840 6.61 20.17 62.47
C MET A 840 5.96 21.22 63.37
N SER A 841 6.78 21.86 64.22
CA SER A 841 6.33 22.98 65.03
C SER A 841 6.17 24.26 64.19
N SER A 842 5.12 25.03 64.48
CA SER A 842 4.81 26.31 63.83
C SER A 842 4.33 27.35 64.85
N SER A 843 4.03 28.57 64.39
CA SER A 843 3.46 29.63 65.25
C SER A 843 2.02 29.36 65.70
N VAL A 844 1.34 28.35 65.14
CA VAL A 844 -0.05 27.99 65.44
C VAL A 844 -0.18 26.60 66.08
N GLY A 845 0.95 26.01 66.49
CA GLY A 845 1.02 24.67 67.09
C GLY A 845 1.78 23.66 66.22
N GLU A 846 1.69 22.38 66.60
CA GLU A 846 2.26 21.28 65.83
C GLU A 846 1.38 20.96 64.60
N ILE A 847 2.00 20.84 63.43
CA ILE A 847 1.32 20.52 62.17
C ILE A 847 1.80 19.15 61.69
N ASN A 848 0.88 18.21 61.45
CA ASN A 848 1.22 16.88 60.92
C ASN A 848 1.63 16.90 59.43
N PHE A 849 2.31 15.84 58.97
CA PHE A 849 2.77 15.68 57.59
C PHE A 849 1.71 15.97 56.52
N LEU A 850 0.51 15.38 56.64
CA LEU A 850 -0.56 15.53 55.64
C LEU A 850 -1.04 16.99 55.55
N THR A 851 -1.11 17.67 56.70
CA THR A 851 -1.49 19.09 56.79
C THR A 851 -0.39 19.99 56.22
N LEU A 852 0.89 19.69 56.47
CA LEU A 852 2.01 20.38 55.82
C LEU A 852 1.93 20.26 54.30
N PHE A 853 1.74 19.03 53.81
CA PHE A 853 1.59 18.74 52.39
C PHE A 853 0.45 19.55 51.77
N ASN A 854 -0.75 19.48 52.34
CA ASN A 854 -1.91 20.21 51.83
C ASN A 854 -1.70 21.73 51.90
N THR A 855 -1.04 22.23 52.95
CA THR A 855 -0.71 23.65 53.13
C THR A 855 0.15 24.18 51.99
N TYR A 856 1.23 23.51 51.62
CA TYR A 856 2.09 23.99 50.53
C TYR A 856 1.48 23.77 49.13
N CYS A 857 0.62 22.76 48.95
CA CYS A 857 -0.23 22.68 47.76
C CYS A 857 -1.14 23.92 47.61
N ARG A 858 -1.77 24.36 48.72
CA ARG A 858 -2.62 25.57 48.74
C ARG A 858 -1.81 26.83 48.44
N ILE A 859 -0.62 26.97 49.02
CA ILE A 859 0.28 28.12 48.79
C ILE A 859 0.63 28.24 47.30
N LEU A 860 1.15 27.18 46.67
CA LEU A 860 1.54 27.22 45.27
C LEU A 860 0.34 27.30 44.32
N SER A 861 -0.79 26.69 44.66
CA SER A 861 -2.04 26.87 43.91
C SER A 861 -2.54 28.32 43.97
N SER A 862 -2.40 29.01 45.10
CA SER A 862 -2.70 30.45 45.22
C SER A 862 -1.74 31.27 44.36
N TYR A 863 -0.43 30.96 44.42
CA TYR A 863 0.58 31.62 43.59
C TYR A 863 0.27 31.47 42.09
N LYS A 864 -0.17 30.28 41.64
CA LYS A 864 -0.59 30.05 40.24
C LYS A 864 -1.66 31.05 39.78
N THR A 865 -2.59 31.39 40.67
CA THR A 865 -3.75 32.24 40.37
C THR A 865 -3.40 33.73 40.45
N ASN A 866 -2.58 34.11 41.44
CA ASN A 866 -2.35 35.51 41.79
C ASN A 866 -0.97 36.03 41.38
N SER A 867 -0.05 35.15 40.94
CA SER A 867 1.36 35.44 40.66
C SER A 867 2.15 36.05 41.83
N VAL A 868 1.60 35.96 43.06
CA VAL A 868 2.23 36.38 44.31
C VAL A 868 1.95 35.34 45.39
N LEU A 869 2.88 35.16 46.33
CA LEU A 869 2.67 34.26 47.47
C LEU A 869 1.58 34.85 48.39
N PRO A 870 0.67 34.03 48.95
CA PRO A 870 -0.43 34.53 49.76
C PRO A 870 0.05 35.22 51.04
N GLU A 871 -0.49 36.39 51.38
CA GLU A 871 -0.07 37.12 52.59
C GLU A 871 -0.27 36.33 53.88
N SER A 872 -1.30 35.48 53.93
CA SER A 872 -1.55 34.53 55.01
C SER A 872 -2.41 33.34 54.55
N LEU A 873 -2.44 32.29 55.37
CA LEU A 873 -3.28 31.11 55.20
C LEU A 873 -3.90 30.71 56.54
N ILE A 874 -5.18 30.30 56.52
CA ILE A 874 -5.87 29.78 57.70
C ILE A 874 -5.82 28.25 57.70
N LEU A 875 -5.45 27.67 58.85
CA LEU A 875 -5.60 26.26 59.18
C LEU A 875 -6.85 26.10 60.04
N TYR A 876 -7.77 25.24 59.60
CA TYR A 876 -9.05 24.97 60.24
C TYR A 876 -9.04 23.60 60.93
N LYS A 877 -9.92 23.42 61.92
CA LYS A 877 -10.28 22.10 62.44
C LYS A 877 -10.81 21.23 61.29
N PRO A 878 -10.54 19.91 61.30
CA PRO A 878 -11.22 18.98 60.41
C PRO A 878 -12.73 19.00 60.68
N VAL A 879 -13.55 18.95 59.62
CA VAL A 879 -15.01 19.06 59.73
C VAL A 879 -15.71 17.79 59.25
N TYR A 880 -16.62 17.25 60.04
CA TYR A 880 -17.47 16.12 59.64
C TYR A 880 -18.92 16.53 59.67
N ILE A 881 -19.60 16.43 58.53
CA ILE A 881 -20.99 16.83 58.39
C ILE A 881 -21.88 15.60 58.42
N THR A 882 -22.88 15.58 59.29
CA THR A 882 -24.00 14.63 59.24
C THR A 882 -25.28 15.38 58.86
N SER A 883 -26.26 14.67 58.33
CA SER A 883 -27.57 15.27 58.06
C SER A 883 -28.70 14.29 58.32
N ASP A 884 -29.83 14.79 58.78
CA ASP A 884 -31.11 14.10 58.66
C ASP A 884 -31.51 13.94 57.18
N ASN A 885 -32.48 13.05 56.94
CA ASN A 885 -33.24 13.01 55.70
C ASN A 885 -34.37 14.05 55.78
N ILE A 886 -34.03 15.31 55.51
CA ILE A 886 -34.88 16.49 55.71
C ILE A 886 -35.94 16.58 54.61
N TYR A 887 -35.51 16.41 53.36
CA TYR A 887 -36.39 16.48 52.19
C TYR A 887 -36.46 15.12 51.51
N ASP A 888 -35.31 14.66 51.04
CA ASP A 888 -35.08 13.34 50.51
C ASP A 888 -33.57 13.08 50.49
N SER A 889 -33.19 11.80 50.49
CA SER A 889 -31.79 11.41 50.60
C SER A 889 -30.90 11.99 49.50
N ALA A 890 -31.40 12.16 48.27
CA ALA A 890 -30.59 12.67 47.17
C ALA A 890 -30.34 14.18 47.30
N THR A 891 -31.40 14.93 47.63
CA THR A 891 -31.30 16.39 47.89
C THR A 891 -30.37 16.67 49.05
N ASP A 892 -30.48 15.89 50.13
CA ASP A 892 -29.67 16.10 51.33
C ASP A 892 -28.21 15.66 51.12
N ILE A 893 -27.97 14.59 50.36
CA ILE A 893 -26.61 14.20 49.93
C ILE A 893 -26.00 15.32 49.09
N SER A 894 -26.76 15.90 48.15
CA SER A 894 -26.30 17.01 47.31
C SER A 894 -25.95 18.24 48.15
N ARG A 895 -26.78 18.58 49.13
CA ARG A 895 -26.53 19.69 50.08
C ARG A 895 -25.27 19.46 50.90
N MET A 896 -25.12 18.27 51.50
CA MET A 896 -23.94 17.90 52.28
C MET A 896 -22.68 17.95 51.41
N ASN A 897 -22.70 17.34 50.23
CA ASN A 897 -21.56 17.36 49.30
C ASN A 897 -21.20 18.77 48.84
N THR A 898 -22.19 19.64 48.64
CA THR A 898 -21.95 21.04 48.27
C THR A 898 -21.29 21.81 49.42
N LEU A 899 -21.76 21.63 50.66
CA LEU A 899 -21.12 22.21 51.85
C LEU A 899 -19.67 21.73 51.98
N VAL A 900 -19.44 20.41 51.90
CA VAL A 900 -18.10 19.81 51.92
C VAL A 900 -17.21 20.43 50.84
N SER A 901 -17.73 20.62 49.62
CA SER A 901 -16.99 21.26 48.53
C SER A 901 -16.61 22.71 48.87
N ILE A 902 -17.55 23.52 49.36
CA ILE A 902 -17.28 24.93 49.73
C ILE A 902 -16.21 25.00 50.83
N LEU A 903 -16.32 24.15 51.86
CA LEU A 903 -15.37 24.08 52.96
C LEU A 903 -13.96 23.65 52.49
N ARG A 904 -13.88 22.63 51.63
CA ARG A 904 -12.60 22.20 51.04
C ARG A 904 -11.97 23.27 50.15
N THR A 905 -12.76 24.04 49.42
CA THR A 905 -12.28 25.19 48.63
C THR A 905 -11.63 26.25 49.53
N ALA A 906 -12.24 26.54 50.69
CA ALA A 906 -11.67 27.42 51.71
C ALA A 906 -10.40 26.84 52.39
N GLY A 907 -10.20 25.52 52.28
CA GLY A 907 -9.03 24.80 52.76
C GLY A 907 -9.24 24.06 54.08
N VAL A 908 -10.49 23.69 54.38
CA VAL A 908 -10.86 22.80 55.47
C VAL A 908 -10.76 21.35 54.99
N ASP A 909 -10.22 20.47 55.84
CA ASP A 909 -10.37 19.03 55.64
C ASP A 909 -11.78 18.62 56.07
N ALA A 910 -12.74 18.63 55.14
CA ALA A 910 -14.16 18.38 55.40
C ALA A 910 -14.65 17.05 54.79
N TRP A 911 -15.55 16.33 55.47
CA TRP A 911 -16.20 15.11 54.97
C TRP A 911 -17.69 15.09 55.26
N GLY A 912 -18.47 14.54 54.33
CA GLY A 912 -19.86 14.17 54.59
C GLY A 912 -19.87 12.77 55.19
N PHE A 913 -20.16 12.66 56.48
CA PHE A 913 -20.07 11.41 57.22
C PHE A 913 -21.23 10.47 56.91
N GLY A 914 -22.46 11.01 56.80
CA GLY A 914 -23.62 10.19 56.51
C GLY A 914 -24.94 10.94 56.63
N ILE A 915 -25.97 10.38 56.00
CA ILE A 915 -27.34 10.91 56.04
C ILE A 915 -28.31 9.86 56.59
N GLY A 916 -29.23 10.31 57.42
CA GLY A 916 -30.31 9.49 57.97
C GLY A 916 -30.22 9.35 59.50
N PRO A 917 -31.03 8.45 60.08
CA PRO A 917 -31.15 8.34 61.52
C PRO A 917 -29.82 7.95 62.18
N ASP A 918 -29.58 8.50 63.36
CA ASP A 918 -28.42 8.23 64.24
C ASP A 918 -27.03 8.58 63.68
N MET A 919 -26.92 9.23 62.52
CA MET A 919 -25.62 9.61 61.94
C MET A 919 -24.84 10.59 62.84
N GLN A 920 -25.54 11.48 63.54
CA GLN A 920 -24.98 12.40 64.54
C GLN A 920 -24.30 11.68 65.71
N ASN A 921 -24.74 10.47 66.04
CA ASN A 921 -24.09 9.62 67.05
C ASN A 921 -23.00 8.74 66.43
N ALA A 922 -23.22 8.25 65.21
CA ALA A 922 -22.29 7.36 64.51
C ALA A 922 -20.94 8.05 64.22
N VAL A 923 -20.96 9.33 63.86
CA VAL A 923 -19.75 10.14 63.64
C VAL A 923 -18.88 10.23 64.89
N LEU A 924 -19.49 10.44 66.06
CA LEU A 924 -18.77 10.60 67.32
C LEU A 924 -18.13 9.29 67.80
N ARG A 925 -18.78 8.15 67.52
CA ARG A 925 -18.28 6.80 67.88
C ARG A 925 -17.17 6.31 66.95
N ASN A 926 -16.99 6.93 65.79
CA ASN A 926 -16.03 6.47 64.80
C ASN A 926 -14.60 6.86 65.24
N SER A 927 -13.73 5.86 65.40
CA SER A 927 -12.34 6.06 65.81
C SER A 927 -11.48 6.77 64.78
N SER A 928 -11.90 6.82 63.51
CA SER A 928 -11.23 7.55 62.44
C SER A 928 -11.54 9.05 62.44
N VAL A 929 -12.58 9.50 63.15
CA VAL A 929 -12.89 10.93 63.31
C VAL A 929 -11.95 11.50 64.36
N GLN A 930 -11.15 12.50 64.00
CA GLN A 930 -10.12 13.06 64.88
C GLN A 930 -10.73 13.67 66.15
N GLN A 931 -10.04 13.58 67.28
CA GLN A 931 -10.55 14.08 68.57
C GLN A 931 -10.69 15.61 68.63
N GLY A 932 -9.91 16.37 67.84
CA GLY A 932 -10.02 17.83 67.74
C GLY A 932 -10.92 18.31 66.58
N ALA A 933 -11.73 17.43 65.99
CA ALA A 933 -12.59 17.77 64.86
C ALA A 933 -13.86 18.52 65.30
N LEU A 934 -14.40 19.31 64.36
CA LEU A 934 -15.73 19.90 64.45
C LEU A 934 -16.73 18.98 63.75
N VAL A 935 -17.73 18.51 64.48
CA VAL A 935 -18.85 17.73 63.95
C VAL A 935 -20.03 18.67 63.73
N VAL A 936 -20.54 18.70 62.51
CA VAL A 936 -21.66 19.56 62.11
C VAL A 936 -22.86 18.67 61.85
N ASP A 937 -23.90 18.81 62.65
CA ASP A 937 -25.12 18.01 62.51
C ASP A 937 -26.25 18.86 61.93
N VAL A 938 -26.76 18.48 60.75
CA VAL A 938 -27.82 19.24 60.09
C VAL A 938 -29.18 18.55 60.23
N TYR A 939 -30.07 19.20 60.99
CA TYR A 939 -31.35 18.66 61.40
C TYR A 939 -32.54 19.17 60.58
N GLY A 940 -33.47 18.26 60.28
CA GLY A 940 -34.76 18.55 59.64
C GLY A 940 -35.93 18.69 60.60
N GLY A 941 -35.73 18.32 61.87
CA GLY A 941 -36.70 18.45 62.94
C GLY A 941 -36.04 18.84 64.25
N ALA A 942 -36.75 19.60 65.10
CA ALA A 942 -36.28 19.89 66.45
C ALA A 942 -36.90 18.87 67.43
N CYS A 943 -36.06 18.04 68.06
CA CYS A 943 -36.50 17.06 69.05
C CYS A 943 -35.92 17.40 70.43
N ALA A 944 -36.81 17.65 71.40
CA ALA A 944 -36.42 17.95 72.77
C ALA A 944 -35.61 16.81 73.41
N GLY A 945 -35.92 15.56 73.08
CA GLY A 945 -35.15 14.38 73.50
C GLY A 945 -33.72 14.39 72.96
N THR A 946 -33.53 14.70 71.68
CA THR A 946 -32.19 14.79 71.08
C THR A 946 -31.35 15.87 71.75
N ILE A 947 -31.92 17.08 71.92
CA ILE A 947 -31.23 18.20 72.57
C ILE A 947 -30.87 17.85 74.03
N TYR A 948 -31.79 17.24 74.77
CA TYR A 948 -31.54 16.84 76.15
C TYR A 948 -30.49 15.72 76.26
N ALA A 949 -30.47 14.77 75.32
CA ALA A 949 -29.50 13.68 75.31
C ALA A 949 -28.05 14.16 75.10
N MET A 950 -27.84 15.29 74.41
CA MET A 950 -26.50 15.84 74.14
C MET A 950 -25.72 16.20 75.41
N ILE A 951 -26.40 16.54 76.51
CA ILE A 951 -25.75 16.83 77.80
C ILE A 951 -25.55 15.59 78.67
N GLY A 952 -26.12 14.45 78.27
CA GLY A 952 -26.03 13.19 79.01
C GLY A 952 -24.62 12.60 78.99
N SER A 953 -24.25 11.89 80.06
CA SER A 953 -22.92 11.27 80.21
C SER A 953 -22.56 10.33 79.05
N TYR A 954 -23.55 9.66 78.47
CA TYR A 954 -23.37 8.82 77.29
C TYR A 954 -22.88 9.63 76.07
N TYR A 955 -23.59 10.70 75.73
CA TYR A 955 -23.26 11.53 74.56
C TYR A 955 -21.91 12.23 74.76
N GLN A 956 -21.66 12.78 75.95
CA GLN A 956 -20.38 13.39 76.31
C GLN A 956 -19.21 12.39 76.20
N GLY A 957 -19.44 11.12 76.58
CA GLY A 957 -18.44 10.06 76.46
C GLY A 957 -18.07 9.73 75.02
N ILE A 958 -19.05 9.66 74.10
CA ILE A 958 -18.77 9.39 72.67
C ILE A 958 -18.27 10.64 71.93
N LYS A 959 -18.69 11.85 72.34
CA LYS A 959 -18.21 13.12 71.79
C LYS A 959 -16.70 13.27 72.01
N GLY A 960 -16.24 12.98 73.23
CA GLY A 960 -14.83 13.16 73.59
C GLY A 960 -14.42 14.64 73.49
N ALA A 961 -13.24 14.89 72.92
CA ALA A 961 -12.72 16.25 72.76
C ALA A 961 -13.30 17.01 71.55
N ARG A 962 -14.15 16.35 70.75
CA ARG A 962 -14.72 16.92 69.53
C ARG A 962 -15.71 18.01 69.86
N GLU A 963 -15.84 18.98 68.97
CA GLU A 963 -16.88 20.00 69.05
C GLU A 963 -18.08 19.61 68.21
N VAL A 964 -19.27 20.03 68.63
CA VAL A 964 -20.52 19.74 67.90
C VAL A 964 -21.23 21.05 67.62
N TYR A 965 -21.53 21.28 66.35
CA TYR A 965 -22.25 22.43 65.85
C TYR A 965 -23.55 21.98 65.18
N SER A 966 -24.69 22.37 65.76
CA SER A 966 -25.99 21.94 65.25
C SER A 966 -26.59 22.98 64.31
N ILE A 967 -27.11 22.54 63.16
CA ILE A 967 -27.77 23.42 62.19
C ILE A 967 -29.21 22.94 61.98
N TRP A 968 -30.19 23.76 62.33
CA TRP A 968 -31.61 23.49 62.08
C TRP A 968 -32.10 24.22 60.82
N ILE A 969 -32.58 23.46 59.83
CA ILE A 969 -33.19 24.03 58.62
C ILE A 969 -34.69 24.25 58.85
N SER A 970 -35.10 25.51 58.95
CA SER A 970 -36.47 25.92 59.25
C SER A 970 -37.08 26.76 58.12
N PRO A 971 -38.19 26.31 57.48
CA PRO A 971 -38.83 24.97 57.57
C PRO A 971 -37.96 23.87 56.91
N PRO A 972 -38.17 22.56 57.23
CA PRO A 972 -39.29 22.00 58.00
C PRO A 972 -39.08 21.94 59.51
N ALA A 973 -37.87 22.13 60.03
CA ALA A 973 -37.63 22.11 61.47
C ALA A 973 -38.35 23.28 62.16
N TRP A 974 -38.77 23.08 63.42
CA TRP A 974 -39.20 24.20 64.25
C TRP A 974 -38.00 25.09 64.59
N ASP A 975 -38.19 26.40 64.48
CA ASP A 975 -37.21 27.38 64.94
C ASP A 975 -37.14 27.32 66.47
N ILE A 976 -36.07 26.72 66.99
CA ILE A 976 -35.86 26.54 68.43
C ILE A 976 -35.68 27.86 69.19
N THR A 977 -35.42 28.97 68.49
CA THR A 977 -35.34 30.33 69.06
C THR A 977 -36.70 31.03 69.10
N ASN A 978 -37.68 30.52 68.33
CA ASN A 978 -39.01 31.11 68.24
C ASN A 978 -40.09 30.04 67.95
N LEU A 979 -40.41 29.26 68.98
CA LEU A 979 -41.26 28.07 68.84
C LEU A 979 -42.75 28.41 68.62
N PRO A 980 -43.50 27.64 67.82
CA PRO A 980 -44.94 27.83 67.63
C PRO A 980 -45.78 27.75 68.92
N THR A 981 -45.30 27.00 69.90
CA THR A 981 -45.88 26.79 71.24
C THR A 981 -45.65 27.95 72.20
N LYS A 982 -44.88 28.98 71.80
CA LYS A 982 -44.51 30.09 72.67
C LYS A 982 -45.72 30.84 73.23
N ALA A 983 -46.74 31.04 72.40
CA ALA A 983 -47.98 31.71 72.82
C ALA A 983 -48.79 30.87 73.82
N THR A 984 -48.87 29.55 73.63
CA THR A 984 -49.62 28.64 74.51
C THR A 984 -48.91 28.37 75.84
N ASN A 985 -47.62 28.71 75.94
CA ASN A 985 -46.78 28.52 77.13
C ASN A 985 -46.36 29.83 77.81
N GLY A 986 -47.24 30.84 77.78
CA GLY A 986 -47.02 32.09 78.52
C GLY A 986 -45.81 32.91 78.05
N GLY A 987 -45.41 32.76 76.79
CA GLY A 987 -44.27 33.47 76.20
C GLY A 987 -42.94 32.73 76.28
N ALA A 988 -42.87 31.58 76.97
CA ALA A 988 -41.68 30.73 77.02
C ALA A 988 -41.56 29.86 75.76
N ASN A 989 -40.34 29.73 75.20
CA ASN A 989 -40.08 28.80 74.10
C ASN A 989 -40.13 27.37 74.65
N PHE A 990 -41.26 26.68 74.57
CA PHE A 990 -41.38 25.30 75.05
C PHE A 990 -41.37 24.29 73.88
N LEU A 991 -40.35 23.42 73.79
CA LEU A 991 -40.32 22.36 72.78
C LEU A 991 -40.91 21.08 73.39
N PRO A 992 -42.14 20.69 73.03
CA PRO A 992 -42.74 19.46 73.53
C PRO A 992 -41.96 18.24 73.03
N ARG A 993 -42.08 17.15 73.78
CA ARG A 993 -41.54 15.85 73.39
C ARG A 993 -42.04 15.44 72.00
N ALA A 994 -41.13 15.05 71.13
CA ALA A 994 -41.46 14.56 69.80
C ALA A 994 -42.21 13.22 69.89
N HIS A 995 -43.12 12.97 68.95
CA HIS A 995 -43.94 11.75 68.93
C HIS A 995 -43.12 10.46 68.78
N ASP A 996 -41.95 10.57 68.16
CA ASP A 996 -41.00 9.50 67.88
C ASP A 996 -39.82 9.45 68.87
N ASP A 997 -39.85 10.25 69.95
CA ASP A 997 -38.89 10.14 71.05
C ASP A 997 -39.16 8.89 71.91
N THR A 998 -38.71 7.74 71.40
CA THR A 998 -38.80 6.44 72.08
C THR A 998 -37.59 6.13 72.97
N PHE A 999 -36.63 7.05 73.09
CA PHE A 999 -35.35 6.82 73.77
C PHE A 999 -35.22 7.59 75.09
N SER A 1000 -35.92 8.72 75.25
CA SER A 1000 -36.00 9.39 76.54
C SER A 1000 -36.99 8.67 77.46
N LYS A 1001 -36.70 8.54 78.75
CA LYS A 1001 -37.70 8.00 79.70
C LYS A 1001 -38.71 9.08 80.12
N TYR A 1002 -38.20 10.28 80.38
CA TYR A 1002 -38.94 11.51 80.69
C TYR A 1002 -38.07 12.70 80.30
N LEU A 1003 -38.70 13.82 79.94
CA LEU A 1003 -38.02 15.11 79.74
C LEU A 1003 -38.15 16.01 80.98
N PRO A 1004 -37.21 16.94 81.20
CA PRO A 1004 -37.08 17.65 82.48
C PRO A 1004 -38.20 18.66 82.73
N ASP A 1005 -38.84 19.19 81.69
CA ASP A 1005 -39.84 20.24 81.78
C ASP A 1005 -41.24 19.73 81.38
N TRP A 1006 -42.27 20.45 81.82
CA TRP A 1006 -43.66 20.25 81.44
C TRP A 1006 -44.25 21.54 80.87
N GLY A 1007 -45.07 21.41 79.84
CA GLY A 1007 -45.75 22.51 79.17
C GLY A 1007 -46.90 22.01 78.29
N TYR A 1008 -47.37 22.86 77.40
CA TYR A 1008 -48.48 22.57 76.49
C TYR A 1008 -48.00 22.46 75.04
N ASP A 1009 -48.48 21.44 74.33
CA ASP A 1009 -48.23 21.31 72.89
C ASP A 1009 -49.01 22.37 72.07
N TYR A 1010 -48.88 22.32 70.75
CA TYR A 1010 -49.55 23.25 69.83
C TYR A 1010 -51.09 23.22 69.95
N TYR A 1011 -51.65 22.11 70.42
CA TYR A 1011 -53.09 21.92 70.61
C TYR A 1011 -53.56 22.22 72.04
N GLY A 1012 -52.65 22.66 72.92
CA GLY A 1012 -52.97 22.95 74.32
C GLY A 1012 -53.03 21.73 75.22
N ASN A 1013 -52.49 20.57 74.81
CA ASN A 1013 -52.44 19.39 75.67
C ASN A 1013 -51.14 19.38 76.50
N PRO A 1014 -51.20 18.98 77.79
CA PRO A 1014 -50.00 18.86 78.61
C PRO A 1014 -49.07 17.75 78.10
N ARG A 1015 -47.79 18.08 77.92
CA ARG A 1015 -46.71 17.18 77.48
C ARG A 1015 -45.43 17.47 78.27
N ASP A 1016 -44.60 16.44 78.49
CA ASP A 1016 -43.20 16.65 78.87
C ASP A 1016 -42.42 17.23 77.68
N GLY A 1017 -41.33 17.95 77.93
CA GLY A 1017 -40.59 18.69 76.91
C GLY A 1017 -39.37 19.42 77.47
N LEU A 1018 -38.90 20.44 76.74
CA LEU A 1018 -37.75 21.25 77.13
C LEU A 1018 -38.07 22.75 77.01
N ASN A 1019 -37.82 23.50 78.09
CA ASN A 1019 -37.96 24.95 78.10
C ASN A 1019 -36.69 25.63 77.55
N ASN A 1020 -36.90 26.61 76.68
CA ASN A 1020 -35.88 27.44 76.02
C ASN A 1020 -34.72 26.59 75.48
N PRO A 1021 -34.98 25.67 74.52
CA PRO A 1021 -33.99 24.73 74.00
C PRO A 1021 -32.73 25.40 73.42
N ASP A 1022 -32.89 26.59 72.86
CA ASP A 1022 -31.82 27.47 72.39
C ASP A 1022 -30.88 27.90 73.53
N LEU A 1023 -31.44 28.46 74.61
CA LEU A 1023 -30.66 28.84 75.79
C LEU A 1023 -30.05 27.62 76.48
N PHE A 1024 -30.75 26.49 76.48
CA PHE A 1024 -30.28 25.24 77.03
C PHE A 1024 -29.03 24.70 76.32
N LEU A 1025 -28.99 24.72 74.99
CA LEU A 1025 -27.79 24.31 74.23
C LEU A 1025 -26.60 25.23 74.53
N ASN A 1026 -26.82 26.54 74.48
CA ASN A 1026 -25.78 27.54 74.72
C ASN A 1026 -25.18 27.42 76.13
N SER A 1027 -26.01 27.24 77.16
CA SER A 1027 -25.54 27.11 78.55
C SER A 1027 -24.72 25.84 78.80
N HIS A 1028 -24.81 24.85 77.89
CA HIS A 1028 -24.09 23.59 77.97
C HIS A 1028 -22.99 23.46 76.90
N GLY A 1029 -22.59 24.57 76.28
CA GLY A 1029 -21.43 24.64 75.38
C GLY A 1029 -21.66 24.07 73.98
N PHE A 1030 -22.91 24.03 73.52
CA PHE A 1030 -23.26 23.65 72.15
C PHE A 1030 -23.68 24.88 71.35
N ASN A 1031 -22.86 25.27 70.38
CA ASN A 1031 -23.17 26.32 69.43
C ASN A 1031 -24.12 25.79 68.35
N PHE A 1032 -24.94 26.68 67.78
CA PHE A 1032 -25.86 26.29 66.72
C PHE A 1032 -26.23 27.40 65.74
N LEU A 1033 -26.91 26.99 64.66
CA LEU A 1033 -27.51 27.85 63.65
C LEU A 1033 -28.96 27.44 63.38
N VAL A 1034 -29.88 28.41 63.34
CA VAL A 1034 -31.19 28.25 62.70
C VAL A 1034 -31.18 29.02 61.39
N THR A 1035 -31.56 28.37 60.29
CA THR A 1035 -31.46 28.97 58.95
C THR A 1035 -32.53 28.43 58.00
N SER A 1036 -32.82 29.17 56.93
CA SER A 1036 -33.65 28.70 55.82
C SER A 1036 -32.93 27.75 54.85
N GLY A 1037 -31.65 27.43 55.12
CA GLY A 1037 -30.88 26.43 54.36
C GLY A 1037 -29.97 27.00 53.26
N ASN A 1038 -29.61 28.29 53.31
CA ASN A 1038 -28.63 28.87 52.38
C ASN A 1038 -27.23 28.25 52.59
N LEU A 1039 -26.71 27.58 51.57
CA LEU A 1039 -25.47 26.79 51.67
C LEU A 1039 -24.22 27.64 51.95
N GLN A 1040 -24.08 28.81 51.32
CA GLN A 1040 -22.92 29.66 51.56
C GLN A 1040 -22.95 30.23 52.99
N TYR A 1041 -24.13 30.67 53.44
CA TYR A 1041 -24.32 31.16 54.80
C TYR A 1041 -24.02 30.10 55.87
N MET A 1042 -24.49 28.87 55.64
CA MET A 1042 -24.13 27.71 56.47
C MET A 1042 -22.62 27.46 56.47
N ALA A 1043 -21.99 27.44 55.29
CA ALA A 1043 -20.56 27.21 55.16
C ALA A 1043 -19.73 28.29 55.87
N ASP A 1044 -20.10 29.57 55.76
CA ASP A 1044 -19.41 30.68 56.43
C ASP A 1044 -19.44 30.55 57.97
N HIS A 1045 -20.56 30.07 58.52
CA HIS A 1045 -20.69 29.80 59.95
C HIS A 1045 -19.89 28.56 60.37
N ILE A 1046 -19.92 27.49 59.56
CA ILE A 1046 -19.08 26.31 59.82
C ILE A 1046 -17.60 26.69 59.78
N LEU A 1047 -17.16 27.53 58.84
CA LEU A 1047 -15.79 28.05 58.77
C LEU A 1047 -15.43 28.89 59.98
N TYR A 1048 -16.40 29.65 60.51
CA TYR A 1048 -16.22 30.43 61.73
C TYR A 1048 -15.99 29.54 62.95
N GLU A 1049 -16.78 28.47 63.12
CA GLU A 1049 -16.59 27.52 64.21
C GLU A 1049 -15.30 26.70 64.03
N ALA A 1050 -14.94 26.36 62.79
CA ALA A 1050 -13.75 25.57 62.51
C ALA A 1050 -12.42 26.34 62.68
N LYS A 1051 -12.46 27.68 62.74
CA LYS A 1051 -11.25 28.52 62.95
C LYS A 1051 -11.04 28.95 64.40
N THR A 1052 -12.08 28.91 65.22
CA THR A 1052 -12.05 29.18 66.67
C THR A 1052 -11.69 27.89 67.40
#